data_AF-A0A1N7CPE0-F1
#
_entry.id   AF-A0A1N7CPE0-F1
#
_cell.length_a   1.000
_cell.length_b   1.000
_cell.length_c   1.000
_cell.angle_alpha   90.00
_cell.angle_beta   90.00
_cell.angle_gamma   90.00
#
_symmetry.space_group_name_H-M   'P 1'
#
loop_
_entity.id
_entity.type
_entity.pdbx_description
1 polymer ?
#
loop_
_entity_poly.entity_id
_entity_poly.type
_entity_poly.pdbx_seq_one_letter_code
_entity_poly.pdbx_strand_id
1 'polypeptide(L)'
;MLWGRASDQAVIDGLLDRARAGRSGVLVVGGDPGIGKTSLLAYAAECAEDMRVLRGVGVETEAEIPFASLHLLLGHGLDRLDALPEPQAAALRGAFGLAPVTSRLLVGLAVLSLLAELAEGGPLLCLVDDAQWLDQESAQALRFAAHRLHAEGIVMIFAARDGFDPSGLPEHRLPGLDAGSAAALLDHAAPGLAPGARDRLIEESCGNPLALLELPRTDLPVYDRSPLPLPARIQQAYEARIAELPADAQKALLVTALTDGGDLDVIARAGRELGIAPAALGVAEKSGLVGIDGRRVAFTHPLMRAAAFRHGTYDLRLEVHAILARLLAHQPDRRAWHLAAAATGPDETAALALEQAARRARERDGNAGACAALERAAELTEDHTLKARRLTEAAVAASDAGQAGRAKELAGRAAALVTDPRSRARLRELRARIAFDEGAPHLAHDLLIAGAEELTALATADTEDTEDTDDADDADGQARQDRIAAGLMLTDAARNAWQLSDPARVAEAAGRLHTLGLRPEDGLDPAVQAVTGAAVLLRHGPAEGLPIMRDMVARGGRIASGAHTFRINAAFVAPLVGDFRTGHDISAAMAAECRAAGDLGKLPLVHVTLAAAELYLGRFRDAEATAAEGLRLTSGTGQRNRAGYLEGTLAWLAAIRGEADRCAELAARSRDRFDANHIVNGLAWAEWALALLDLGQGRFAEALERLDAAMTGPVRHQIQAVYFAPDQIEAAVRLGLPAREPMRRFEEWATASGQDWALAVLHRCRALLEPDWERAREDFDAAVRLHAGSGRPWEAARTRLAFGERLRRERDKGSARPHLRAAWETFERLGAHPWAERARGELRATGDTSSPAARAEALPALSPQELQIVRLAARGMTNREIGAQLFLSPKTVSYHLYRAFPKLNVASRAQLAGLDLS
;
A
#
# COMPACT_ATOMS: atom_id res chain seq x y z
N MET A 1 26.13 -23.18 -24.84
CA MET A 1 26.47 -24.05 -23.69
C MET A 1 26.76 -23.17 -22.49
N LEU A 2 26.07 -23.37 -21.36
CA LEU A 2 26.32 -22.66 -20.11
C LEU A 2 27.24 -23.49 -19.23
N TRP A 3 28.37 -22.92 -18.80
CA TRP A 3 29.37 -23.61 -17.98
C TRP A 3 29.06 -23.42 -16.49
N GLY A 4 29.12 -24.49 -15.69
CA GLY A 4 28.93 -24.40 -14.23
C GLY A 4 27.54 -23.98 -13.75
N ARG A 5 26.53 -24.01 -14.64
CA ARG A 5 25.17 -23.51 -14.36
C ARG A 5 24.10 -24.60 -14.27
N ALA A 6 24.47 -25.88 -14.13
CA ALA A 6 23.52 -26.99 -14.14
C ALA A 6 22.46 -26.89 -13.02
N SER A 7 22.84 -26.44 -11.82
CA SER A 7 21.90 -26.21 -10.72
C SER A 7 20.96 -25.03 -11.00
N ASP A 8 21.48 -23.97 -11.61
CA ASP A 8 20.71 -22.77 -11.96
C ASP A 8 19.70 -23.08 -13.08
N GLN A 9 20.11 -23.89 -14.06
CA GLN A 9 19.25 -24.42 -15.12
C GLN A 9 18.12 -25.29 -14.55
N ALA A 10 18.41 -26.20 -13.62
CA ALA A 10 17.40 -27.07 -13.01
C ALA A 10 16.30 -26.29 -12.26
N VAL A 11 16.62 -25.13 -11.66
CA VAL A 11 15.63 -24.25 -11.03
C VAL A 11 14.68 -23.65 -12.07
N ILE A 12 15.22 -23.18 -13.20
CA ILE A 12 14.45 -22.64 -14.33
C ILE A 12 13.60 -23.74 -14.97
N ASP A 13 14.17 -24.90 -15.25
CA ASP A 13 13.47 -26.05 -15.85
C ASP A 13 12.27 -26.46 -14.98
N GLY A 14 12.46 -26.54 -13.66
CA GLY A 14 11.38 -26.84 -12.72
C GLY A 14 10.28 -25.77 -12.66
N LEU A 15 10.58 -24.51 -12.96
CA LEU A 15 9.56 -23.45 -13.09
C LEU A 15 8.76 -23.62 -14.39
N LEU A 16 9.44 -23.85 -15.51
CA LEU A 16 8.81 -24.05 -16.81
C LEU A 16 7.90 -25.29 -16.80
N ASP A 17 8.35 -26.40 -16.22
CA ASP A 17 7.55 -27.63 -16.13
C ASP A 17 6.30 -27.47 -15.27
N ARG A 18 6.37 -26.70 -14.18
CA ARG A 18 5.18 -26.37 -13.39
C ARG A 18 4.18 -25.53 -14.18
N ALA A 19 4.65 -24.59 -14.99
CA ALA A 19 3.79 -23.76 -15.83
C ALA A 19 3.12 -24.57 -16.95
N ARG A 20 3.84 -25.52 -17.56
CA ARG A 20 3.25 -26.51 -18.49
C ARG A 20 2.14 -27.33 -17.81
N ALA A 21 2.32 -27.65 -16.53
CA ALA A 21 1.28 -28.28 -15.70
C ALA A 21 0.19 -27.31 -15.19
N GLY A 22 0.14 -26.07 -15.70
CA GLY A 22 -0.87 -25.07 -15.38
C GLY A 22 -0.64 -24.29 -14.07
N ARG A 23 0.54 -24.42 -13.43
CA ARG A 23 0.88 -23.69 -12.21
C ARG A 23 1.87 -22.57 -12.51
N SER A 24 1.47 -21.34 -12.22
CA SER A 24 2.30 -20.16 -12.44
C SER A 24 3.48 -20.10 -11.44
N GLY A 25 4.54 -19.38 -11.81
CA GLY A 25 5.73 -19.23 -10.98
C GLY A 25 6.46 -17.92 -11.25
N VAL A 26 7.17 -17.42 -10.24
CA VAL A 26 7.94 -16.18 -10.32
C VAL A 26 9.34 -16.41 -9.76
N LEU A 27 10.35 -15.83 -10.39
CA LEU A 27 11.74 -15.89 -9.95
C LEU A 27 12.46 -14.56 -10.18
N VAL A 28 13.18 -14.09 -9.18
CA VAL A 28 14.15 -12.99 -9.33
C VAL A 28 15.55 -13.61 -9.35
N VAL A 29 16.24 -13.49 -10.47
CA VAL A 29 17.64 -13.92 -10.65
C VAL A 29 18.55 -12.74 -10.33
N GLY A 30 19.15 -12.78 -9.15
CA GLY A 30 20.06 -11.74 -8.65
C GLY A 30 21.53 -12.08 -8.90
N GLY A 31 22.39 -11.07 -8.97
CA GLY A 31 23.84 -11.26 -8.95
C GLY A 31 24.63 -10.14 -9.61
N ASP A 32 25.96 -10.26 -9.59
CA ASP A 32 26.87 -9.22 -10.06
C ASP A 32 26.75 -8.93 -11.57
N PRO A 33 27.17 -7.74 -12.04
CA PRO A 33 27.26 -7.44 -13.47
C PRO A 33 28.12 -8.49 -14.20
N GLY A 34 27.63 -8.99 -15.33
CA GLY A 34 28.36 -9.99 -16.14
C GLY A 34 28.35 -11.42 -15.61
N ILE A 35 27.67 -11.71 -14.49
CA ILE A 35 27.64 -13.04 -13.86
C ILE A 35 26.93 -14.14 -14.68
N GLY A 36 26.23 -13.76 -15.76
CA GLY A 36 25.50 -14.68 -16.66
C GLY A 36 23.97 -14.65 -16.57
N LYS A 37 23.37 -13.63 -15.93
CA LYS A 37 21.90 -13.49 -15.79
C LYS A 37 21.18 -13.50 -17.14
N THR A 38 21.58 -12.63 -18.07
CA THR A 38 21.01 -12.54 -19.42
C THR A 38 21.16 -13.85 -20.19
N SER A 39 22.26 -14.58 -20.01
CA SER A 39 22.47 -15.89 -20.63
C SER A 39 21.53 -16.96 -20.07
N LEU A 40 21.18 -16.90 -18.78
CA LEU A 40 20.15 -17.77 -18.20
C LEU A 40 18.74 -17.42 -18.68
N LEU A 41 18.43 -16.12 -18.90
CA LEU A 41 17.18 -15.73 -19.54
C LEU A 41 17.10 -16.24 -20.99
N ALA A 42 18.21 -16.19 -21.74
CA ALA A 42 18.29 -16.75 -23.09
C ALA A 42 18.07 -18.28 -23.07
N TYR A 43 18.70 -19.00 -22.14
CA TYR A 43 18.46 -20.43 -21.92
C TYR A 43 16.98 -20.72 -21.60
N ALA A 44 16.36 -19.92 -20.71
CA ALA A 44 14.95 -20.07 -20.41
C ALA A 44 14.05 -19.89 -21.65
N ALA A 45 14.39 -18.95 -22.54
CA ALA A 45 13.70 -18.76 -23.81
C ALA A 45 13.88 -19.95 -24.77
N GLU A 46 15.11 -20.49 -24.88
CA GLU A 46 15.42 -21.67 -25.70
C GLU A 46 14.69 -22.92 -25.19
N CYS A 47 14.58 -23.12 -23.88
CA CYS A 47 13.85 -24.25 -23.29
C CYS A 47 12.31 -24.09 -23.35
N ALA A 48 11.82 -22.95 -23.82
CA ALA A 48 10.41 -22.58 -23.83
C ALA A 48 9.86 -22.43 -25.26
N GLU A 49 10.39 -23.17 -26.24
CA GLU A 49 9.92 -23.18 -27.64
C GLU A 49 8.42 -23.53 -27.79
N ASP A 50 7.87 -24.30 -26.86
CA ASP A 50 6.45 -24.66 -26.77
C ASP A 50 5.58 -23.60 -26.05
N MET A 51 6.21 -22.55 -25.51
CA MET A 51 5.56 -21.48 -24.76
C MET A 51 5.56 -20.18 -25.58
N ARG A 52 4.63 -19.28 -25.27
CA ARG A 52 4.72 -17.91 -25.75
C ARG A 52 5.74 -17.15 -24.91
N VAL A 53 6.71 -16.48 -25.54
CA VAL A 53 7.76 -15.72 -24.83
C VAL A 53 7.55 -14.21 -25.02
N LEU A 54 7.41 -13.49 -23.92
CA LEU A 54 7.44 -12.02 -23.87
C LEU A 54 8.78 -11.58 -23.26
N ARG A 55 9.46 -10.64 -23.89
CA ARG A 55 10.76 -10.14 -23.42
C ARG A 55 10.76 -8.63 -23.31
N GLY A 56 11.18 -8.13 -22.15
CA GLY A 56 11.40 -6.71 -21.86
C GLY A 56 12.79 -6.48 -21.28
N VAL A 57 13.32 -5.28 -21.46
CA VAL A 57 14.62 -4.86 -20.93
C VAL A 57 14.43 -3.52 -20.25
N GLY A 58 14.90 -3.38 -19.01
CA GLY A 58 14.93 -2.10 -18.31
C GLY A 58 15.91 -1.14 -18.97
N VAL A 59 15.49 0.13 -19.14
CA VAL A 59 16.28 1.15 -19.83
C VAL A 59 16.50 2.32 -18.87
N GLU A 60 17.77 2.62 -18.59
CA GLU A 60 18.16 3.58 -17.53
C GLU A 60 17.54 4.96 -17.74
N THR A 61 17.55 5.42 -18.98
CA THR A 61 17.01 6.72 -19.41
C THR A 61 15.48 6.78 -19.41
N GLU A 62 14.79 5.64 -19.37
CA GLU A 62 13.33 5.53 -19.31
C GLU A 62 12.81 5.23 -17.90
N ALA A 63 13.71 5.02 -16.91
CA ALA A 63 13.32 4.69 -15.54
C ALA A 63 12.42 5.75 -14.87
N GLU A 64 12.47 6.99 -15.37
CA GLU A 64 11.65 8.11 -14.89
C GLU A 64 10.37 8.34 -15.72
N ILE A 65 10.12 7.51 -16.75
CA ILE A 65 8.94 7.63 -17.62
C ILE A 65 7.92 6.56 -17.20
N PRO A 66 6.76 6.95 -16.63
CA PRO A 66 5.77 6.00 -16.15
C PRO A 66 5.29 5.05 -17.26
N PHE A 67 5.28 3.76 -16.94
CA PHE A 67 4.84 2.65 -17.79
C PHE A 67 5.64 2.41 -19.07
N ALA A 68 6.81 3.04 -19.24
CA ALA A 68 7.65 2.85 -20.42
C ALA A 68 8.09 1.38 -20.59
N SER A 69 8.56 0.76 -19.51
CA SER A 69 9.03 -0.62 -19.52
C SER A 69 7.89 -1.62 -19.76
N LEU A 70 6.71 -1.32 -19.20
CA LEU A 70 5.50 -2.12 -19.38
C LEU A 70 5.03 -2.08 -20.85
N HIS A 71 5.08 -0.90 -21.48
CA HIS A 71 4.77 -0.75 -22.89
C HIS A 71 5.74 -1.54 -23.78
N LEU A 72 7.04 -1.52 -23.47
CA LEU A 72 8.04 -2.33 -24.19
C LEU A 72 7.78 -3.83 -24.08
N LEU A 73 7.34 -4.31 -22.90
CA LEU A 73 7.07 -5.73 -22.65
C LEU A 73 5.73 -6.19 -23.27
N LEU A 74 4.68 -5.38 -23.18
CA LEU A 74 3.31 -5.77 -23.54
C LEU A 74 2.83 -5.24 -24.89
N GLY A 75 3.66 -4.47 -25.61
CA GLY A 75 3.29 -3.84 -26.88
C GLY A 75 2.78 -4.84 -27.95
N HIS A 76 3.25 -6.10 -27.92
CA HIS A 76 2.80 -7.14 -28.84
C HIS A 76 1.47 -7.81 -28.46
N GLY A 77 0.91 -7.52 -27.28
CA GLY A 77 -0.38 -8.04 -26.81
C GLY A 77 -1.52 -7.02 -26.85
N LEU A 78 -1.30 -5.84 -27.45
CA LEU A 78 -2.28 -4.75 -27.50
C LEU A 78 -3.56 -5.12 -28.27
N ASP A 79 -3.47 -6.05 -29.21
CA ASP A 79 -4.58 -6.60 -29.98
C ASP A 79 -5.59 -7.39 -29.12
N ARG A 80 -5.20 -7.81 -27.91
CA ARG A 80 -6.04 -8.54 -26.97
C ARG A 80 -6.67 -7.66 -25.89
N LEU A 81 -6.46 -6.35 -25.91
CA LEU A 81 -7.04 -5.43 -24.92
C LEU A 81 -8.57 -5.48 -24.90
N ASP A 82 -9.21 -5.70 -26.05
CA ASP A 82 -10.68 -5.75 -26.16
C ASP A 82 -11.29 -7.02 -25.53
N ALA A 83 -10.47 -8.04 -25.22
CA ALA A 83 -10.90 -9.23 -24.49
C ALA A 83 -11.02 -8.98 -22.97
N LEU A 84 -10.43 -7.90 -22.47
CA LEU A 84 -10.46 -7.53 -21.06
C LEU A 84 -11.76 -6.79 -20.70
N PRO A 85 -12.20 -6.86 -19.43
CA PRO A 85 -13.23 -5.94 -18.92
C PRO A 85 -12.87 -4.48 -19.22
N GLU A 86 -13.85 -3.69 -19.65
CA GLU A 86 -13.65 -2.31 -20.11
C GLU A 86 -12.81 -1.43 -19.16
N PRO A 87 -13.01 -1.46 -17.82
CA PRO A 87 -12.21 -0.65 -16.91
C PRO A 87 -10.72 -1.03 -16.91
N GLN A 88 -10.40 -2.30 -17.13
CA GLN A 88 -9.02 -2.81 -17.20
C GLN A 88 -8.39 -2.45 -18.55
N ALA A 89 -9.14 -2.61 -19.64
CA ALA A 89 -8.71 -2.19 -20.97
C ALA A 89 -8.44 -0.68 -21.03
N ALA A 90 -9.33 0.13 -20.45
CA ALA A 90 -9.17 1.57 -20.31
C ALA A 90 -7.93 1.93 -19.48
N ALA A 91 -7.66 1.23 -18.37
CA ALA A 91 -6.48 1.44 -17.55
C ALA A 91 -5.17 1.15 -18.31
N LEU A 92 -5.08 0.04 -19.06
CA LEU A 92 -3.90 -0.24 -19.90
C LEU A 92 -3.74 0.75 -21.05
N ARG A 93 -4.83 1.12 -21.72
CA ARG A 93 -4.80 2.19 -22.73
C ARG A 93 -4.31 3.49 -22.11
N GLY A 94 -4.75 3.80 -20.90
CA GLY A 94 -4.25 4.94 -20.14
C GLY A 94 -2.75 4.88 -19.88
N ALA A 95 -2.28 3.74 -19.36
CA ALA A 95 -0.87 3.53 -19.06
C ALA A 95 0.02 3.73 -20.30
N PHE A 96 -0.49 3.33 -21.48
CA PHE A 96 0.19 3.49 -22.77
C PHE A 96 -0.05 4.84 -23.46
N GLY A 97 -0.74 5.78 -22.81
CA GLY A 97 -1.01 7.12 -23.34
C GLY A 97 -2.07 7.17 -24.45
N LEU A 98 -2.90 6.12 -24.58
CA LEU A 98 -4.00 6.01 -25.54
C LEU A 98 -5.35 6.50 -24.98
N ALA A 99 -5.43 6.75 -23.67
CA ALA A 99 -6.60 7.27 -22.95
C ALA A 99 -6.15 7.98 -21.65
N PRO A 100 -7.03 8.65 -20.89
CA PRO A 100 -6.74 9.08 -19.52
C PRO A 100 -6.58 7.86 -18.60
N VAL A 101 -5.58 7.85 -17.71
CA VAL A 101 -5.41 6.76 -16.72
C VAL A 101 -6.43 6.90 -15.61
N THR A 102 -7.04 5.79 -15.25
CA THR A 102 -8.04 5.72 -14.17
C THR A 102 -7.45 5.24 -12.84
N SER A 103 -6.42 4.39 -12.84
CA SER A 103 -5.84 3.84 -11.60
C SER A 103 -4.56 3.00 -11.76
N ARG A 104 -3.52 3.25 -10.95
CA ARG A 104 -2.33 2.37 -10.80
C ARG A 104 -2.64 0.89 -10.62
N LEU A 105 -3.63 0.58 -9.78
CA LEU A 105 -3.89 -0.81 -9.44
C LEU A 105 -4.74 -1.53 -10.49
N LEU A 106 -5.61 -0.80 -11.19
CA LEU A 106 -6.25 -1.33 -12.39
C LEU A 106 -5.22 -1.66 -13.45
N VAL A 107 -4.13 -0.90 -13.58
CA VAL A 107 -3.03 -1.27 -14.48
C VAL A 107 -2.43 -2.61 -14.05
N GLY A 108 -2.08 -2.80 -12.77
CA GLY A 108 -1.58 -4.09 -12.28
C GLY A 108 -2.55 -5.27 -12.52
N LEU A 109 -3.85 -5.07 -12.29
CA LEU A 109 -4.88 -6.09 -12.56
C LEU A 109 -5.07 -6.35 -14.06
N ALA A 110 -5.03 -5.30 -14.87
CA ALA A 110 -5.14 -5.38 -16.31
C ALA A 110 -3.93 -6.11 -16.90
N VAL A 111 -2.72 -5.88 -16.36
CA VAL A 111 -1.52 -6.66 -16.69
C VAL A 111 -1.72 -8.13 -16.35
N LEU A 112 -2.17 -8.45 -15.12
CA LEU A 112 -2.46 -9.84 -14.74
C LEU A 112 -3.48 -10.49 -15.69
N SER A 113 -4.56 -9.78 -16.01
CA SER A 113 -5.64 -10.27 -16.86
C SER A 113 -5.20 -10.43 -18.31
N LEU A 114 -4.39 -9.50 -18.83
CA LEU A 114 -3.80 -9.59 -20.16
C LEU A 114 -2.81 -10.75 -20.26
N LEU A 115 -1.95 -10.94 -19.26
CA LEU A 115 -1.04 -12.09 -19.23
C LEU A 115 -1.82 -13.41 -19.15
N ALA A 116 -2.90 -13.47 -18.36
CA ALA A 116 -3.77 -14.65 -18.29
C ALA A 116 -4.48 -14.93 -19.63
N GLU A 117 -4.95 -13.88 -20.32
CA GLU A 117 -5.57 -13.97 -21.64
C GLU A 117 -4.55 -14.46 -22.69
N LEU A 118 -3.32 -13.94 -22.66
CA LEU A 118 -2.23 -14.38 -23.53
C LEU A 118 -1.83 -15.84 -23.27
N ALA A 119 -2.07 -16.35 -22.05
CA ALA A 119 -1.82 -17.71 -21.63
C ALA A 119 -2.99 -18.69 -21.89
N GLU A 120 -4.16 -18.24 -22.41
CA GLU A 120 -5.24 -19.16 -22.77
C GLU A 120 -4.84 -20.12 -23.90
N GLY A 121 -3.97 -19.68 -24.82
CA GLY A 121 -3.48 -20.47 -25.95
C GLY A 121 -2.34 -21.45 -25.60
N GLY A 122 -1.87 -21.46 -24.36
CA GLY A 122 -0.70 -22.23 -23.92
C GLY A 122 0.11 -21.50 -22.85
N PRO A 123 1.07 -22.18 -22.19
CA PRO A 123 1.92 -21.57 -21.17
C PRO A 123 2.69 -20.35 -21.69
N LEU A 124 2.90 -19.37 -20.79
CA LEU A 124 3.51 -18.07 -21.10
C LEU A 124 4.77 -17.86 -20.26
N LEU A 125 5.85 -17.39 -20.89
CA LEU A 125 7.10 -17.00 -20.25
C LEU A 125 7.33 -15.49 -20.43
N CYS A 126 7.44 -14.76 -19.32
CA CYS A 126 7.79 -13.34 -19.29
C CYS A 126 9.22 -13.18 -18.76
N LEU A 127 10.10 -12.65 -19.60
CA LEU A 127 11.51 -12.40 -19.28
C LEU A 127 11.74 -10.88 -19.18
N VAL A 128 12.19 -10.43 -18.02
CA VAL A 128 12.50 -9.02 -17.77
C VAL A 128 13.97 -8.91 -17.42
N ASP A 129 14.77 -8.37 -18.35
CA ASP A 129 16.20 -8.17 -18.15
C ASP A 129 16.49 -6.76 -17.59
N ASP A 130 17.59 -6.63 -16.84
CA ASP A 130 17.96 -5.42 -16.07
C ASP A 130 16.75 -4.78 -15.35
N ALA A 131 16.01 -5.60 -14.60
CA ALA A 131 14.76 -5.20 -13.93
C ALA A 131 14.92 -4.02 -12.95
N GLN A 132 16.15 -3.75 -12.55
CA GLN A 132 16.47 -2.69 -11.64
C GLN A 132 16.44 -1.29 -12.32
N TRP A 133 16.42 -1.23 -13.65
CA TRP A 133 16.19 -0.02 -14.46
C TRP A 133 14.72 0.10 -14.96
N LEU A 134 13.79 -0.71 -14.45
CA LEU A 134 12.37 -0.53 -14.75
C LEU A 134 11.87 0.76 -14.11
N ASP A 135 11.01 1.49 -14.82
CA ASP A 135 10.25 2.57 -14.19
C ASP A 135 9.41 2.03 -13.02
N GLN A 136 9.28 2.85 -11.98
CA GLN A 136 8.69 2.42 -10.71
C GLN A 136 7.26 1.90 -10.90
N GLU A 137 6.47 2.55 -11.76
CA GLU A 137 5.09 2.21 -12.06
C GLU A 137 4.99 0.85 -12.78
N SER A 138 5.84 0.58 -13.77
CA SER A 138 5.95 -0.74 -14.42
C SER A 138 6.38 -1.83 -13.44
N ALA A 139 7.40 -1.56 -12.62
CA ALA A 139 7.88 -2.51 -11.61
C ALA A 139 6.79 -2.85 -10.60
N GLN A 140 5.99 -1.86 -10.18
CA GLN A 140 4.83 -2.08 -9.29
C GLN A 140 3.74 -2.90 -9.97
N ALA A 141 3.37 -2.60 -11.22
CA ALA A 141 2.35 -3.34 -11.96
C ALA A 141 2.75 -4.81 -12.18
N LEU A 142 4.00 -5.07 -12.56
CA LEU A 142 4.54 -6.42 -12.75
C LEU A 142 4.63 -7.19 -11.43
N ARG A 143 5.07 -6.55 -10.34
CA ARG A 143 5.08 -7.17 -9.00
C ARG A 143 3.66 -7.47 -8.51
N PHE A 144 2.71 -6.56 -8.76
CA PHE A 144 1.30 -6.78 -8.42
C PHE A 144 0.75 -8.04 -9.08
N ALA A 145 1.01 -8.20 -10.38
CA ALA A 145 0.64 -9.40 -11.14
C ALA A 145 1.36 -10.64 -10.60
N ALA A 146 2.69 -10.56 -10.41
CA ALA A 146 3.53 -11.64 -9.91
C ALA A 146 3.02 -12.25 -8.59
N HIS A 147 2.61 -11.42 -7.63
CA HIS A 147 2.07 -11.88 -6.34
C HIS A 147 0.73 -12.63 -6.44
N ARG A 148 0.03 -12.51 -7.58
CA ARG A 148 -1.33 -13.03 -7.80
C ARG A 148 -1.41 -14.10 -8.88
N LEU A 149 -0.27 -14.47 -9.47
CA LEU A 149 -0.14 -15.58 -10.39
C LEU A 149 -0.19 -16.91 -9.62
N HIS A 150 -1.16 -17.77 -9.93
CA HIS A 150 -1.35 -19.07 -9.28
C HIS A 150 -1.57 -20.21 -10.29
N ALA A 151 -2.69 -20.20 -11.01
CA ALA A 151 -3.14 -21.34 -11.84
C ALA A 151 -3.23 -21.01 -13.34
N GLU A 152 -2.58 -19.94 -13.78
CA GLU A 152 -2.63 -19.46 -15.16
C GLU A 152 -1.70 -20.24 -16.09
N GLY A 153 -0.57 -20.73 -15.57
CA GLY A 153 0.50 -21.34 -16.37
C GLY A 153 1.51 -20.30 -16.88
N ILE A 154 1.75 -19.26 -16.08
CA ILE A 154 2.64 -18.13 -16.42
C ILE A 154 3.92 -18.22 -15.60
N VAL A 155 5.07 -18.11 -16.25
CA VAL A 155 6.37 -17.91 -15.59
C VAL A 155 6.82 -16.48 -15.79
N MET A 156 7.24 -15.80 -14.72
CA MET A 156 7.86 -14.49 -14.79
C MET A 156 9.26 -14.53 -14.18
N ILE A 157 10.28 -14.19 -14.97
CA ILE A 157 11.69 -14.18 -14.53
C ILE A 157 12.24 -12.77 -14.66
N PHE A 158 12.68 -12.21 -13.54
CA PHE A 158 13.36 -10.91 -13.48
C PHE A 158 14.86 -11.13 -13.30
N ALA A 159 15.70 -10.63 -14.20
CA ALA A 159 17.13 -10.52 -13.96
C ALA A 159 17.43 -9.14 -13.37
N ALA A 160 18.05 -9.12 -12.19
CA ALA A 160 18.30 -7.89 -11.46
C ALA A 160 19.72 -7.83 -10.88
N ARG A 161 20.19 -6.61 -10.64
CA ARG A 161 21.40 -6.33 -9.82
C ARG A 161 20.97 -5.87 -8.43
N ASP A 162 21.94 -5.69 -7.54
CA ASP A 162 21.70 -5.01 -6.27
C ASP A 162 21.08 -3.61 -6.55
N GLY A 163 19.95 -3.30 -5.90
CA GLY A 163 19.15 -2.10 -6.15
C GLY A 163 17.71 -2.37 -6.64
N PHE A 164 17.41 -3.56 -7.17
CA PHE A 164 16.02 -3.99 -7.33
C PHE A 164 15.46 -4.43 -5.97
N ASP A 165 14.24 -4.01 -5.67
CA ASP A 165 13.53 -4.46 -4.47
C ASP A 165 12.65 -5.68 -4.81
N PRO A 166 13.07 -6.91 -4.40
CA PRO A 166 12.33 -8.13 -4.71
C PRO A 166 11.04 -8.28 -3.89
N SER A 167 10.80 -7.45 -2.87
CA SER A 167 9.61 -7.41 -1.99
C SER A 167 8.64 -8.61 -2.11
N GLY A 168 9.00 -9.70 -1.42
CA GLY A 168 8.18 -10.90 -1.28
C GLY A 168 8.20 -11.89 -2.46
N LEU A 169 9.01 -11.65 -3.49
CA LEU A 169 9.23 -12.59 -4.60
C LEU A 169 10.38 -13.56 -4.28
N PRO A 170 10.34 -14.82 -4.78
CA PRO A 170 11.44 -15.77 -4.62
C PRO A 170 12.71 -15.29 -5.34
N GLU A 171 13.82 -15.19 -4.61
CA GLU A 171 15.13 -14.77 -5.14
C GLU A 171 16.08 -15.96 -5.28
N HIS A 172 16.82 -16.01 -6.40
CA HIS A 172 17.90 -16.95 -6.67
C HIS A 172 19.15 -16.16 -7.06
N ARG A 173 20.11 -16.06 -6.14
CA ARG A 173 21.35 -15.29 -6.33
C ARG A 173 22.43 -16.16 -6.99
N LEU A 174 22.95 -15.71 -8.12
CA LEU A 174 23.97 -16.44 -8.89
C LEU A 174 25.37 -16.23 -8.30
N PRO A 175 26.09 -17.30 -7.94
CA PRO A 175 27.49 -17.21 -7.57
C PRO A 175 28.38 -17.04 -8.81
N GLY A 176 29.66 -16.69 -8.58
CA GLY A 176 30.71 -16.88 -9.58
C GLY A 176 30.85 -18.35 -9.98
N LEU A 177 31.37 -18.59 -11.20
CA LEU A 177 31.71 -19.93 -11.66
C LEU A 177 32.76 -20.56 -10.75
N ASP A 178 32.62 -21.86 -10.51
CA ASP A 178 33.67 -22.64 -9.87
C ASP A 178 34.93 -22.68 -10.75
N ALA A 179 36.08 -22.95 -10.13
CA ALA A 179 37.38 -22.91 -10.81
C ALA A 179 37.44 -23.84 -12.04
N GLY A 180 36.77 -25.00 -12.00
CA GLY A 180 36.74 -25.95 -13.12
C GLY A 180 35.91 -25.43 -14.30
N SER A 181 34.74 -24.85 -14.02
CA SER A 181 33.88 -24.23 -15.03
C SER A 181 34.50 -22.95 -15.61
N ALA A 182 35.17 -22.15 -14.78
CA ALA A 182 35.90 -20.95 -15.21
C ALA A 182 37.05 -21.31 -16.16
N ALA A 183 37.82 -22.35 -15.81
CA ALA A 183 38.86 -22.94 -16.65
C ALA A 183 38.32 -23.40 -18.00
N ALA A 184 37.22 -24.16 -18.01
CA ALA A 184 36.63 -24.68 -19.23
C ALA A 184 36.07 -23.56 -20.14
N LEU A 185 35.46 -22.52 -19.56
CA LEU A 185 35.02 -21.34 -20.29
C LEU A 185 36.20 -20.61 -20.94
N LEU A 186 37.32 -20.45 -20.21
CA LEU A 186 38.51 -19.78 -20.71
C LEU A 186 39.19 -20.58 -21.84
N ASP A 187 39.26 -21.90 -21.70
CA ASP A 187 39.82 -22.79 -22.73
C ASP A 187 39.02 -22.72 -24.04
N HIS A 188 37.70 -22.53 -23.94
CA HIS A 188 36.85 -22.32 -25.10
C HIS A 188 37.03 -20.92 -25.72
N ALA A 189 37.13 -19.89 -24.88
CA ALA A 189 37.17 -18.49 -25.32
C ALA A 189 38.54 -18.03 -25.82
N ALA A 190 39.63 -18.60 -25.27
CA ALA A 190 41.01 -18.24 -25.57
C ALA A 190 41.93 -19.49 -25.50
N PRO A 191 41.81 -20.44 -26.44
CA PRO A 191 42.54 -21.72 -26.42
C PRO A 191 44.07 -21.59 -26.51
N GLY A 192 44.59 -20.42 -26.90
CA GLY A 192 46.03 -20.15 -27.05
C GLY A 192 46.69 -19.48 -25.85
N LEU A 193 45.98 -19.33 -24.71
CA LEU A 193 46.51 -18.59 -23.57
C LEU A 193 47.61 -19.36 -22.83
N ALA A 194 48.69 -18.69 -22.42
CA ALA A 194 49.77 -19.32 -21.66
C ALA A 194 49.28 -19.77 -20.26
N PRO A 195 49.74 -20.93 -19.72
CA PRO A 195 49.25 -21.47 -18.45
C PRO A 195 49.30 -20.49 -17.26
N GLY A 196 50.38 -19.71 -17.14
CA GLY A 196 50.51 -18.72 -16.06
C GLY A 196 49.60 -17.50 -16.21
N ALA A 197 49.16 -17.16 -17.43
CA ALA A 197 48.16 -16.13 -17.67
C ALA A 197 46.74 -16.65 -17.40
N ARG A 198 46.50 -17.93 -17.68
CA ARG A 198 45.23 -18.63 -17.44
C ARG A 198 44.88 -18.69 -15.95
N ASP A 199 45.79 -19.18 -15.13
CA ASP A 199 45.55 -19.31 -13.68
C ASP A 199 45.31 -17.94 -13.03
N ARG A 200 46.03 -16.90 -13.48
CA ARG A 200 45.82 -15.52 -13.04
C ARG A 200 44.48 -14.95 -13.45
N LEU A 201 44.03 -15.14 -14.69
CA LEU A 201 42.72 -14.65 -15.14
C LEU A 201 41.57 -15.34 -14.39
N ILE A 202 41.71 -16.62 -14.06
CA ILE A 202 40.73 -17.33 -13.23
C ILE A 202 40.67 -16.72 -11.83
N GLU A 203 41.82 -16.46 -11.20
CA GLU A 203 41.90 -15.82 -9.88
C GLU A 203 41.32 -14.39 -9.90
N GLU A 204 41.73 -13.56 -10.86
CA GLU A 204 41.30 -12.16 -10.98
C GLU A 204 39.83 -11.98 -11.38
N SER A 205 39.27 -12.93 -12.14
CA SER A 205 37.86 -12.88 -12.54
C SER A 205 36.90 -13.18 -11.39
N CYS A 206 37.39 -13.80 -10.31
CA CYS A 206 36.57 -14.36 -9.22
C CYS A 206 35.37 -15.17 -9.74
N GLY A 207 35.56 -15.89 -10.85
CA GLY A 207 34.50 -16.70 -11.48
C GLY A 207 33.47 -15.91 -12.29
N ASN A 208 33.68 -14.62 -12.58
CA ASN A 208 32.76 -13.84 -13.42
C ASN A 208 32.90 -14.24 -14.91
N PRO A 209 31.86 -14.79 -15.55
CA PRO A 209 31.92 -15.23 -16.94
C PRO A 209 32.28 -14.12 -17.92
N LEU A 210 31.76 -12.90 -17.73
CA LEU A 210 32.06 -11.78 -18.62
C LEU A 210 33.54 -11.39 -18.57
N ALA A 211 34.13 -11.39 -17.37
CA ALA A 211 35.56 -11.13 -17.21
C ALA A 211 36.40 -12.19 -17.91
N LEU A 212 36.03 -13.47 -17.77
CA LEU A 212 36.72 -14.59 -18.41
C LEU A 212 36.64 -14.54 -19.95
N LEU A 213 35.59 -13.96 -20.51
CA LEU A 213 35.41 -13.81 -21.96
C LEU A 213 36.11 -12.59 -22.54
N GLU A 214 36.09 -11.46 -21.82
CA GLU A 214 36.55 -10.17 -22.36
C GLU A 214 37.99 -9.83 -22.01
N LEU A 215 38.48 -10.15 -20.80
CA LEU A 215 39.86 -9.85 -20.41
C LEU A 215 40.92 -10.48 -21.34
N PRO A 216 40.77 -11.73 -21.84
CA PRO A 216 41.72 -12.31 -22.80
C PRO A 216 41.81 -11.57 -24.14
N ARG A 217 40.80 -10.75 -24.49
CA ARG A 217 40.71 -10.03 -25.77
C ARG A 217 41.35 -8.66 -25.74
N THR A 218 41.85 -8.24 -24.58
CA THR A 218 42.48 -6.94 -24.36
C THR A 218 43.98 -7.11 -24.14
N ASP A 219 44.81 -6.29 -24.80
CA ASP A 219 46.27 -6.16 -24.56
C ASP A 219 46.60 -5.43 -23.23
N LEU A 220 45.68 -5.47 -22.25
CA LEU A 220 45.90 -4.84 -20.95
C LEU A 220 47.04 -5.57 -20.24
N PRO A 221 48.12 -4.87 -19.84
CA PRO A 221 49.21 -5.51 -19.13
C PRO A 221 48.70 -6.06 -17.79
N VAL A 222 48.73 -7.38 -17.66
CA VAL A 222 48.32 -8.21 -16.50
C VAL A 222 49.20 -7.94 -15.25
N TYR A 223 49.93 -6.82 -15.22
CA TYR A 223 50.85 -6.44 -14.16
C TYR A 223 50.31 -5.35 -13.23
N ASP A 224 49.20 -4.70 -13.56
CA ASP A 224 48.65 -3.67 -12.67
C ASP A 224 47.59 -4.27 -11.74
N ARG A 225 47.91 -4.34 -10.45
CA ARG A 225 46.91 -4.55 -9.38
C ARG A 225 46.06 -3.29 -9.29
N SER A 226 45.22 -3.07 -10.29
CA SER A 226 44.30 -1.95 -10.31
C SER A 226 43.34 -2.08 -9.12
N PRO A 227 43.23 -1.09 -8.22
CA PRO A 227 42.34 -1.15 -7.05
C PRO A 227 40.85 -1.06 -7.42
N LEU A 228 40.51 -1.10 -8.72
CA LEU A 228 39.16 -0.93 -9.22
C LEU A 228 38.37 -2.24 -9.18
N PRO A 229 37.08 -2.21 -8.78
CA PRO A 229 36.18 -3.35 -8.88
C PRO A 229 36.09 -3.90 -10.31
N LEU A 230 35.91 -5.22 -10.44
CA LEU A 230 35.86 -5.92 -11.74
C LEU A 230 34.90 -5.29 -12.78
N PRO A 231 33.68 -4.81 -12.45
CA PRO A 231 32.81 -4.13 -13.41
C PRO A 231 33.43 -2.87 -14.02
N ALA A 232 34.20 -2.10 -13.23
CA ALA A 232 34.87 -0.90 -13.71
C ALA A 232 36.05 -1.23 -14.64
N ARG A 233 36.76 -2.35 -14.38
CA ARG A 233 37.82 -2.85 -15.27
C ARG A 233 37.28 -3.31 -16.62
N ILE A 234 36.16 -4.03 -16.63
CA ILE A 234 35.47 -4.45 -17.87
C ILE A 234 34.95 -3.24 -18.65
N GLN A 235 34.42 -2.23 -17.96
CA GLN A 235 33.97 -0.99 -18.60
C GLN A 235 35.14 -0.24 -19.26
N GLN A 236 36.31 -0.16 -18.61
CA GLN A 236 37.52 0.41 -19.21
C GLN A 236 37.99 -0.36 -20.45
N ALA A 237 37.88 -1.69 -20.44
CA ALA A 237 38.21 -2.51 -21.62
C ALA A 237 37.27 -2.19 -22.81
N TYR A 238 35.97 -1.99 -22.57
CA TYR A 238 35.04 -1.56 -23.60
C TYR A 238 35.31 -0.13 -24.08
N GLU A 239 35.67 0.80 -23.19
CA GLU A 239 36.08 2.17 -23.56
C GLU A 239 37.30 2.13 -24.50
N ALA A 240 38.31 1.31 -24.19
CA ALA A 240 39.48 1.13 -25.06
C ALA A 240 39.10 0.55 -26.45
N ARG A 241 38.24 -0.47 -26.48
CA ARG A 241 37.76 -1.08 -27.73
C ARG A 241 36.90 -0.12 -28.57
N ILE A 242 36.12 0.75 -27.93
CA ILE A 242 35.39 1.81 -28.62
C ILE A 242 36.38 2.82 -29.20
N ALA A 243 37.45 3.17 -28.48
CA ALA A 243 38.47 4.10 -28.95
C ALA A 243 39.22 3.63 -30.21
N GLU A 244 39.28 2.32 -30.46
CA GLU A 244 39.89 1.73 -31.66
C GLU A 244 39.00 1.81 -32.91
N LEU A 245 37.70 2.08 -32.76
CA LEU A 245 36.78 2.19 -33.89
C LEU A 245 36.97 3.51 -34.66
N PRO A 246 36.59 3.58 -35.95
CA PRO A 246 36.53 4.84 -36.68
C PRO A 246 35.65 5.87 -35.96
N ALA A 247 36.01 7.15 -36.02
CA ALA A 247 35.31 8.22 -35.31
C ALA A 247 33.78 8.24 -35.54
N ASP A 248 33.34 7.96 -36.77
CA ASP A 248 31.92 7.87 -37.11
C ASP A 248 31.20 6.72 -36.38
N ALA A 249 31.87 5.58 -36.20
CA ALA A 249 31.32 4.43 -35.45
C ALA A 249 31.26 4.74 -33.94
N GLN A 250 32.26 5.46 -33.40
CA GLN A 250 32.23 5.93 -32.01
C GLN A 250 31.05 6.89 -31.77
N LYS A 251 30.85 7.86 -32.67
CA LYS A 251 29.70 8.78 -32.62
C LYS A 251 28.37 8.03 -32.76
N ALA A 252 28.28 7.04 -33.65
CA ALA A 252 27.08 6.24 -33.85
C ALA A 252 26.73 5.42 -32.59
N LEU A 253 27.73 4.88 -31.89
CA LEU A 253 27.55 4.19 -30.61
C LEU A 253 27.05 5.14 -29.53
N LEU A 254 27.56 6.38 -29.46
CA LEU A 254 27.04 7.39 -28.52
C LEU A 254 25.58 7.75 -28.83
N VAL A 255 25.24 8.01 -30.10
CA VAL A 255 23.86 8.26 -30.53
C VAL A 255 22.96 7.09 -30.13
N THR A 256 23.41 5.85 -30.34
CA THR A 256 22.69 4.64 -29.95
C THR A 256 22.52 4.55 -28.43
N ALA A 257 23.55 4.91 -27.65
CA ALA A 257 23.49 4.89 -26.19
C ALA A 257 22.51 5.93 -25.62
N LEU A 258 22.36 7.06 -26.31
CA LEU A 258 21.47 8.16 -25.96
C LEU A 258 20.08 8.06 -26.60
N THR A 259 19.87 7.15 -27.56
CA THR A 259 18.57 6.92 -28.17
C THR A 259 17.81 5.83 -27.41
N ASP A 260 16.77 6.25 -26.70
CA ASP A 260 15.94 5.36 -25.89
C ASP A 260 15.21 4.32 -26.75
N GLY A 261 15.18 3.06 -26.30
CA GLY A 261 14.53 1.95 -27.01
C GLY A 261 15.20 1.48 -28.31
N GLY A 262 16.32 2.11 -28.72
CA GLY A 262 17.13 1.65 -29.85
C GLY A 262 16.50 1.89 -31.23
N ASP A 263 15.61 2.87 -31.40
CA ASP A 263 14.93 3.15 -32.67
C ASP A 263 15.94 3.50 -33.78
N LEU A 264 16.06 2.60 -34.76
CA LEU A 264 17.00 2.73 -35.87
C LEU A 264 16.74 3.99 -36.72
N ASP A 265 15.49 4.43 -36.88
CA ASP A 265 15.18 5.61 -37.67
C ASP A 265 15.63 6.89 -36.96
N VAL A 266 15.45 6.96 -35.64
CA VAL A 266 15.94 8.07 -34.82
C VAL A 266 17.47 8.11 -34.83
N ILE A 267 18.13 6.96 -34.64
CA ILE A 267 19.59 6.84 -34.69
C ILE A 267 20.11 7.28 -36.06
N ALA A 268 19.50 6.80 -37.15
CA ALA A 268 19.92 7.14 -38.50
C ALA A 268 19.69 8.64 -38.84
N ARG A 269 18.62 9.26 -38.33
CA ARG A 269 18.37 10.69 -38.50
C ARG A 269 19.36 11.54 -37.71
N ALA A 270 19.60 11.20 -36.44
CA ALA A 270 20.59 11.88 -35.61
C ALA A 270 22.00 11.75 -36.19
N GLY A 271 22.34 10.58 -36.72
CA GLY A 271 23.61 10.36 -37.42
C GLY A 271 23.76 11.24 -38.66
N ARG A 272 22.69 11.46 -39.44
CA ARG A 272 22.74 12.39 -40.58
C ARG A 272 22.97 13.85 -40.17
N GLU A 273 22.34 14.31 -39.07
CA GLU A 273 22.58 15.67 -38.55
C GLU A 273 24.03 15.84 -38.04
N LEU A 274 24.64 14.78 -37.51
CA LEU A 274 26.04 14.75 -37.03
C LEU A 274 27.08 14.48 -38.14
N GLY A 275 26.63 14.31 -39.39
CA GLY A 275 27.50 13.99 -40.52
C GLY A 275 28.13 12.58 -40.48
N ILE A 276 27.53 11.64 -39.74
CA ILE A 276 28.00 10.25 -39.60
C ILE A 276 27.71 9.47 -40.88
N ALA A 277 28.71 8.78 -41.42
CA ALA A 277 28.54 7.92 -42.59
C ALA A 277 27.52 6.79 -42.32
N PRO A 278 26.60 6.47 -43.27
CA PRO A 278 25.61 5.39 -43.08
C PRO A 278 26.20 4.02 -42.76
N ALA A 279 27.43 3.75 -43.23
CA ALA A 279 28.13 2.50 -42.98
C ALA A 279 28.66 2.35 -41.53
N ALA A 280 28.70 3.44 -40.74
CA ALA A 280 29.28 3.45 -39.40
C ALA A 280 28.57 2.50 -38.42
N LEU A 281 27.25 2.40 -38.52
CA LEU A 281 26.47 1.47 -37.69
C LEU A 281 26.80 0.00 -38.02
N GLY A 282 27.04 -0.31 -39.30
CA GLY A 282 27.50 -1.63 -39.73
C GLY A 282 28.93 -1.96 -39.27
N VAL A 283 29.78 -0.95 -39.05
CA VAL A 283 31.10 -1.15 -38.42
C VAL A 283 30.95 -1.49 -36.94
N ALA A 284 30.05 -0.80 -36.23
CA ALA A 284 29.74 -1.07 -34.82
C ALA A 284 29.08 -2.45 -34.60
N GLU A 285 28.25 -2.90 -35.55
CA GLU A 285 27.69 -4.26 -35.55
C GLU A 285 28.75 -5.33 -35.77
N LYS A 286 29.63 -5.14 -36.77
CA LYS A 286 30.75 -6.07 -37.04
C LYS A 286 31.74 -6.16 -35.89
N SER A 287 31.89 -5.10 -35.11
CA SER A 287 32.71 -5.12 -33.89
C SER A 287 32.02 -5.84 -32.73
N GLY A 288 30.77 -6.27 -32.87
CA GLY A 288 30.02 -7.03 -31.86
C GLY A 288 29.54 -6.22 -30.65
N LEU A 289 29.65 -4.88 -30.70
CA LEU A 289 29.23 -4.00 -29.59
C LEU A 289 27.71 -3.76 -29.59
N VAL A 290 27.11 -3.78 -30.77
CA VAL A 290 25.67 -3.68 -30.97
C VAL A 290 25.19 -4.80 -31.90
N GLY A 291 23.95 -5.23 -31.71
CA GLY A 291 23.21 -6.07 -32.65
C GLY A 291 22.04 -5.28 -33.24
N ILE A 292 21.76 -5.52 -34.53
CA ILE A 292 20.62 -4.93 -35.22
C ILE A 292 19.57 -6.00 -35.45
N ASP A 293 18.38 -5.80 -34.90
CA ASP A 293 17.23 -6.68 -35.09
C ASP A 293 16.06 -5.88 -35.68
N GLY A 294 15.81 -6.07 -36.98
CA GLY A 294 14.79 -5.35 -37.73
C GLY A 294 14.98 -3.83 -37.68
N ARG A 295 14.14 -3.14 -36.89
CA ARG A 295 14.15 -1.68 -36.70
C ARG A 295 14.76 -1.23 -35.36
N ARG A 296 15.37 -2.15 -34.61
CA ARG A 296 15.99 -1.85 -33.31
C ARG A 296 17.48 -2.13 -33.32
N VAL A 297 18.22 -1.23 -32.68
CA VAL A 297 19.65 -1.37 -32.39
C VAL A 297 19.79 -1.55 -30.89
N ALA A 298 20.38 -2.67 -30.46
CA ALA A 298 20.60 -2.97 -29.06
C ALA A 298 22.08 -3.21 -28.79
N PHE A 299 22.57 -2.76 -27.64
CA PHE A 299 23.90 -3.15 -27.19
C PHE A 299 23.89 -4.63 -26.81
N THR A 300 24.92 -5.36 -27.22
CA THR A 300 25.09 -6.77 -26.85
C THR A 300 25.19 -6.94 -25.33
N HIS A 301 25.72 -5.93 -24.65
CA HIS A 301 25.78 -5.90 -23.19
C HIS A 301 25.56 -4.48 -22.62
N PRO A 302 24.82 -4.31 -21.50
CA PRO A 302 24.55 -3.00 -20.89
C PRO A 302 25.80 -2.20 -20.52
N LEU A 303 26.88 -2.87 -20.10
CA LEU A 303 28.16 -2.20 -19.81
C LEU A 303 28.80 -1.55 -21.05
N MET A 304 28.52 -2.06 -22.26
CA MET A 304 28.98 -1.43 -23.51
C MET A 304 28.24 -0.13 -23.78
N ARG A 305 26.94 -0.05 -23.44
CA ARG A 305 26.16 1.20 -23.51
C ARG A 305 26.75 2.24 -22.56
N ALA A 306 27.03 1.85 -21.31
CA ALA A 306 27.66 2.72 -20.33
C ALA A 306 29.06 3.18 -20.77
N ALA A 307 29.85 2.29 -21.39
CA ALA A 307 31.15 2.63 -21.98
C ALA A 307 31.01 3.60 -23.17
N ALA A 308 30.07 3.38 -24.09
CA ALA A 308 29.82 4.28 -25.22
C ALA A 308 29.36 5.67 -24.76
N PHE A 309 28.49 5.73 -23.74
CA PHE A 309 28.11 6.98 -23.10
C PHE A 309 29.32 7.68 -22.48
N ARG A 310 30.14 6.97 -21.67
CA ARG A 310 31.33 7.56 -21.01
C ARG A 310 32.44 7.97 -21.99
N HIS A 311 32.60 7.25 -23.11
CA HIS A 311 33.59 7.55 -24.14
C HIS A 311 33.24 8.83 -24.92
N GLY A 312 31.96 9.11 -25.12
CA GLY A 312 31.51 10.36 -25.75
C GLY A 312 32.03 11.58 -24.97
N THR A 313 32.60 12.56 -25.65
CA THR A 313 33.02 13.82 -25.02
C THR A 313 31.81 14.63 -24.57
N TYR A 314 32.00 15.54 -23.60
CA TYR A 314 30.91 16.33 -23.03
C TYR A 314 30.18 17.18 -24.08
N ASP A 315 30.92 17.84 -24.97
CA ASP A 315 30.41 18.63 -26.09
C ASP A 315 29.57 17.79 -27.07
N LEU A 316 30.05 16.61 -27.44
CA LEU A 316 29.34 15.71 -28.32
C LEU A 316 28.05 15.16 -27.66
N ARG A 317 28.07 14.87 -26.36
CA ARG A 317 26.85 14.44 -25.64
C ARG A 317 25.79 15.54 -25.65
N LEU A 318 26.19 16.78 -25.39
CA LEU A 318 25.28 17.94 -25.46
C LEU A 318 24.66 18.08 -26.85
N GLU A 319 25.49 17.98 -27.89
CA GLU A 319 25.04 18.08 -29.29
C GLU A 319 24.05 16.96 -29.63
N VAL A 320 24.36 15.72 -29.26
CA VAL A 320 23.45 14.57 -29.48
C VAL A 320 22.13 14.76 -28.74
N HIS A 321 22.15 15.18 -27.47
CA HIS A 321 20.93 15.47 -26.72
C HIS A 321 20.10 16.58 -27.37
N ALA A 322 20.73 17.66 -27.86
CA ALA A 322 20.03 18.72 -28.57
C ALA A 322 19.39 18.23 -29.87
N ILE A 323 20.06 17.35 -30.62
CA ILE A 323 19.52 16.71 -31.83
C ILE A 323 18.33 15.81 -31.49
N LEU A 324 18.48 14.93 -30.50
CA LEU A 324 17.42 14.02 -30.07
C LEU A 324 16.19 14.78 -29.55
N ALA A 325 16.39 15.87 -28.80
CA ALA A 325 15.31 16.76 -28.36
C ALA A 325 14.50 17.34 -29.53
N ARG A 326 15.13 17.65 -30.67
CA ARG A 326 14.44 18.12 -31.88
C ARG A 326 13.71 16.97 -32.60
N LEU A 327 14.36 15.83 -32.76
CA LEU A 327 13.80 14.67 -33.47
C LEU A 327 12.60 14.05 -32.75
N LEU A 328 12.60 14.11 -31.41
CA LEU A 328 11.56 13.57 -30.55
C LEU A 328 10.46 14.59 -30.21
N ALA A 329 10.23 15.61 -31.06
CA ALA A 329 9.16 16.60 -30.85
C ALA A 329 7.75 15.99 -30.68
N HIS A 330 7.51 14.81 -31.24
CA HIS A 330 6.27 14.05 -31.12
C HIS A 330 6.19 13.19 -29.84
N GLN A 331 7.27 13.13 -29.06
CA GLN A 331 7.38 12.40 -27.79
C GLN A 331 7.79 13.38 -26.69
N PRO A 332 6.85 14.19 -26.17
CA PRO A 332 7.16 15.38 -25.37
C PRO A 332 7.89 15.04 -24.05
N ASP A 333 7.67 13.87 -23.47
CA ASP A 333 8.31 13.44 -22.22
C ASP A 333 9.80 13.11 -22.45
N ARG A 334 10.13 12.29 -23.46
CA ARG A 334 11.53 12.00 -23.83
C ARG A 334 12.27 13.26 -24.26
N ARG A 335 11.59 14.13 -25.03
CA ARG A 335 12.12 15.45 -25.41
C ARG A 335 12.49 16.29 -24.18
N ALA A 336 11.66 16.32 -23.14
CA ALA A 336 11.95 17.10 -21.93
C ALA A 336 13.25 16.65 -21.26
N TRP A 337 13.47 15.34 -21.14
CA TRP A 337 14.70 14.79 -20.57
C TRP A 337 15.94 15.08 -21.42
N HIS A 338 15.84 15.03 -22.76
CA HIS A 338 16.95 15.42 -23.63
C HIS A 338 17.24 16.93 -23.59
N LEU A 339 16.21 17.79 -23.51
CA LEU A 339 16.42 19.23 -23.30
C LEU A 339 17.16 19.49 -21.98
N ALA A 340 16.75 18.81 -20.91
CA ALA A 340 17.37 18.92 -19.60
C ALA A 340 18.82 18.39 -19.55
N ALA A 341 19.14 17.40 -20.38
CA ALA A 341 20.50 16.86 -20.52
C ALA A 341 21.39 17.73 -21.43
N ALA A 342 20.79 18.47 -22.37
CA ALA A 342 21.49 19.44 -23.24
C ALA A 342 21.73 20.81 -22.56
N ALA A 343 21.09 21.08 -21.41
CA ALA A 343 21.25 22.33 -20.68
C ALA A 343 22.62 22.40 -19.98
N THR A 344 23.37 23.49 -20.20
CA THR A 344 24.70 23.75 -19.60
C THR A 344 24.64 24.58 -18.31
N GLY A 345 23.44 25.01 -17.90
CA GLY A 345 23.15 25.83 -16.73
C GLY A 345 21.64 25.93 -16.52
N PRO A 346 21.16 26.96 -15.80
CA PRO A 346 19.73 27.24 -15.71
C PRO A 346 19.10 27.41 -17.10
N ASP A 347 17.98 26.72 -17.33
CA ASP A 347 17.23 26.73 -18.58
C ASP A 347 15.74 26.57 -18.28
N GLU A 348 15.02 27.69 -18.30
CA GLU A 348 13.59 27.72 -17.99
C GLU A 348 12.75 26.99 -19.05
N THR A 349 13.23 26.88 -20.30
CA THR A 349 12.51 26.13 -21.35
C THR A 349 12.56 24.64 -21.06
N ALA A 350 13.73 24.12 -20.67
CA ALA A 350 13.89 22.74 -20.24
C ALA A 350 13.13 22.46 -18.94
N ALA A 351 13.18 23.39 -17.97
CA ALA A 351 12.45 23.28 -16.71
C ALA A 351 10.92 23.22 -16.91
N LEU A 352 10.36 24.08 -17.78
CA LEU A 352 8.94 24.05 -18.13
C LEU A 352 8.55 22.76 -18.87
N ALA A 353 9.40 22.25 -19.77
CA ALA A 353 9.15 21.00 -20.46
C ALA A 353 9.07 19.82 -19.49
N LEU A 354 9.97 19.77 -18.49
CA LEU A 354 9.94 18.78 -17.41
C LEU A 354 8.74 18.95 -16.48
N GLU A 355 8.36 20.18 -16.13
CA GLU A 355 7.16 20.44 -15.32
C GLU A 355 5.89 19.96 -16.02
N GLN A 356 5.79 20.14 -17.34
CA GLN A 356 4.70 19.58 -18.15
C GLN A 356 4.77 18.05 -18.24
N ALA A 357 5.97 17.46 -18.34
CA ALA A 357 6.15 16.02 -18.28
C ALA A 357 5.69 15.46 -16.93
N ALA A 358 5.97 16.15 -15.82
CA ALA A 358 5.50 15.79 -14.49
C ALA A 358 3.97 15.88 -14.35
N ARG A 359 3.30 16.85 -14.99
CA ARG A 359 1.84 16.92 -15.03
C ARG A 359 1.25 15.71 -15.77
N ARG A 360 1.77 15.39 -16.95
CA ARG A 360 1.34 14.20 -17.71
C ARG A 360 1.65 12.89 -16.99
N ALA A 361 2.76 12.83 -16.26
CA ALA A 361 3.10 11.70 -15.40
C ALA A 361 2.07 11.56 -14.27
N ARG A 362 1.70 12.65 -13.58
CA ARG A 362 0.63 12.66 -12.57
C ARG A 362 -0.74 12.26 -13.12
N GLU A 363 -1.11 12.73 -14.31
CA GLU A 363 -2.32 12.30 -15.02
C GLU A 363 -2.31 10.80 -15.35
N ARG A 364 -1.13 10.24 -15.54
CA ARG A 364 -0.89 8.79 -15.69
C ARG A 364 -0.67 8.09 -14.36
N ASP A 365 -0.96 8.73 -13.25
CA ASP A 365 -0.78 8.14 -11.92
C ASP A 365 0.70 7.75 -11.70
N GLY A 366 1.66 8.48 -12.25
CA GLY A 366 3.10 8.20 -12.17
C GLY A 366 3.85 9.22 -11.33
N ASN A 367 3.70 9.14 -10.00
CA ASN A 367 4.22 10.16 -9.09
C ASN A 367 5.74 10.08 -8.91
N ALA A 368 6.36 8.93 -9.16
CA ALA A 368 7.81 8.80 -9.06
C ALA A 368 8.50 9.54 -10.21
N GLY A 369 8.07 9.29 -11.45
CA GLY A 369 8.55 10.04 -12.62
C GLY A 369 8.21 11.54 -12.53
N ALA A 370 7.05 11.89 -11.97
CA ALA A 370 6.71 13.29 -11.72
C ALA A 370 7.65 13.97 -10.71
N CYS A 371 8.02 13.27 -9.63
CA CYS A 371 9.00 13.74 -8.66
C CYS A 371 10.35 14.01 -9.33
N ALA A 372 10.89 13.04 -10.09
CA ALA A 372 12.18 13.18 -10.74
C ALA A 372 12.20 14.33 -11.76
N ALA A 373 11.14 14.46 -12.56
CA ALA A 373 11.01 15.57 -13.51
C ALA A 373 10.92 16.94 -12.81
N LEU A 374 10.16 17.08 -11.72
CA LEU A 374 10.04 18.34 -10.96
C LEU A 374 11.34 18.70 -10.23
N GLU A 375 12.03 17.71 -9.68
CA GLU A 375 13.33 17.91 -9.05
C GLU A 375 14.36 18.39 -10.07
N ARG A 376 14.43 17.73 -11.24
CA ARG A 376 15.32 18.15 -12.33
C ARG A 376 14.91 19.53 -12.87
N ALA A 377 13.62 19.83 -12.95
CA ALA A 377 13.14 21.16 -13.33
C ALA A 377 13.65 22.22 -12.34
N ALA A 378 13.57 21.95 -11.03
CA ALA A 378 14.07 22.85 -9.99
C ALA A 378 15.59 23.08 -10.08
N GLU A 379 16.37 22.06 -10.45
CA GLU A 379 17.82 22.21 -10.68
C GLU A 379 18.14 23.18 -11.83
N LEU A 380 17.32 23.17 -12.88
CA LEU A 380 17.44 24.04 -14.06
C LEU A 380 16.78 25.41 -13.88
N THR A 381 16.21 25.70 -12.69
CA THR A 381 15.54 26.97 -12.41
C THR A 381 16.48 27.93 -11.69
N GLU A 382 16.61 29.16 -12.20
CA GLU A 382 17.36 30.24 -11.55
C GLU A 382 16.50 30.99 -10.51
N ASP A 383 15.25 31.30 -10.84
CA ASP A 383 14.33 31.99 -9.92
C ASP A 383 14.05 31.15 -8.67
N HIS A 384 14.39 31.70 -7.50
CA HIS A 384 14.28 30.99 -6.23
C HIS A 384 12.82 30.65 -5.86
N THR A 385 11.86 31.48 -6.24
CA THR A 385 10.42 31.28 -5.95
C THR A 385 9.87 30.12 -6.77
N LEU A 386 10.15 30.10 -8.08
CA LEU A 386 9.77 28.99 -8.96
C LEU A 386 10.49 27.70 -8.57
N LYS A 387 11.77 27.78 -8.20
CA LYS A 387 12.55 26.65 -7.70
C LYS A 387 11.94 26.06 -6.42
N ALA A 388 11.56 26.91 -5.48
CA ALA A 388 10.90 26.49 -4.25
C ALA A 388 9.54 25.82 -4.51
N ARG A 389 8.74 26.37 -5.43
CA ARG A 389 7.47 25.78 -5.88
C ARG A 389 7.68 24.39 -6.46
N ARG A 390 8.61 24.25 -7.42
CA ARG A 390 8.94 22.98 -8.07
C ARG A 390 9.44 21.94 -7.08
N LEU A 391 10.29 22.31 -6.12
CA LEU A 391 10.75 21.40 -5.06
C LEU A 391 9.62 20.98 -4.12
N THR A 392 8.69 21.88 -3.79
CA THR A 392 7.53 21.56 -2.96
C THR A 392 6.60 20.60 -3.69
N GLU A 393 6.33 20.83 -4.98
CA GLU A 393 5.57 19.90 -5.81
C GLU A 393 6.28 18.55 -5.99
N ALA A 394 7.62 18.54 -6.13
CA ALA A 394 8.40 17.31 -6.18
C ALA A 394 8.27 16.53 -4.86
N ALA A 395 8.32 17.21 -3.72
CA ALA A 395 8.13 16.60 -2.41
C ALA A 395 6.71 16.04 -2.22
N VAL A 396 5.68 16.72 -2.73
CA VAL A 396 4.30 16.18 -2.79
C VAL A 396 4.28 14.90 -3.62
N ALA A 397 4.85 14.91 -4.83
CA ALA A 397 4.89 13.75 -5.72
C ALA A 397 5.67 12.58 -5.09
N ALA A 398 6.81 12.83 -4.44
CA ALA A 398 7.58 11.82 -3.70
C ALA A 398 6.75 11.20 -2.57
N SER A 399 6.04 12.03 -1.81
CA SER A 399 5.15 11.58 -0.73
C SER A 399 4.01 10.72 -1.28
N ASP A 400 3.37 11.14 -2.38
CA ASP A 400 2.31 10.39 -3.04
C ASP A 400 2.83 9.14 -3.81
N ALA A 401 4.14 9.02 -4.01
CA ALA A 401 4.83 7.84 -4.51
C ALA A 401 5.31 6.90 -3.39
N GLY A 402 5.09 7.24 -2.12
CA GLY A 402 5.54 6.48 -0.95
C GLY A 402 7.03 6.63 -0.62
N GLN A 403 7.73 7.58 -1.24
CA GLN A 403 9.16 7.83 -1.06
C GLN A 403 9.41 8.84 0.09
N ALA A 404 9.05 8.46 1.33
CA ALA A 404 9.08 9.37 2.49
C ALA A 404 10.43 10.08 2.71
N GLY A 405 11.54 9.34 2.61
CA GLY A 405 12.89 9.91 2.76
C GLY A 405 13.21 10.98 1.70
N ARG A 406 12.86 10.73 0.44
CA ARG A 406 13.06 11.69 -0.66
C ARG A 406 12.14 12.90 -0.53
N ALA A 407 10.88 12.68 -0.14
CA ALA A 407 9.93 13.77 0.13
C ALA A 407 10.45 14.72 1.22
N LYS A 408 11.04 14.17 2.29
CA LYS A 408 11.64 14.93 3.39
C LYS A 408 12.86 15.75 2.94
N GLU A 409 13.74 15.16 2.15
CA GLU A 409 14.91 15.86 1.58
C GLU A 409 14.48 17.04 0.69
N LEU A 410 13.54 16.79 -0.23
CA LEU A 410 13.02 17.80 -1.16
C LEU A 410 12.28 18.92 -0.42
N ALA A 411 11.47 18.58 0.60
CA ALA A 411 10.81 19.57 1.45
C ALA A 411 11.83 20.41 2.24
N GLY A 412 12.95 19.81 2.68
CA GLY A 412 14.06 20.53 3.31
C GLY A 412 14.76 21.51 2.37
N ARG A 413 15.03 21.10 1.12
CA ARG A 413 15.58 21.97 0.07
C ARG A 413 14.63 23.12 -0.27
N ALA A 414 13.32 22.85 -0.36
CA ALA A 414 12.31 23.89 -0.56
C ALA A 414 12.31 24.89 0.61
N ALA A 415 12.36 24.41 1.85
CA ALA A 415 12.31 25.26 3.05
C ALA A 415 13.42 26.33 3.10
N ALA A 416 14.59 26.05 2.50
CA ALA A 416 15.69 27.01 2.42
C ALA A 416 15.45 28.15 1.41
N LEU A 417 14.49 28.00 0.50
CA LEU A 417 14.21 28.94 -0.58
C LEU A 417 12.87 29.65 -0.45
N VAL A 418 11.89 29.06 0.26
CA VAL A 418 10.57 29.66 0.43
C VAL A 418 10.64 30.87 1.35
N THR A 419 10.25 32.04 0.84
CA THR A 419 10.14 33.30 1.58
C THR A 419 8.69 33.71 1.82
N ASP A 420 7.83 33.51 0.82
CA ASP A 420 6.40 33.83 0.84
C ASP A 420 5.63 33.08 1.96
N PRO A 421 4.88 33.79 2.82
CA PRO A 421 4.08 33.21 3.89
C PRO A 421 3.11 32.08 3.46
N ARG A 422 2.39 32.24 2.34
CA ARG A 422 1.44 31.21 1.85
C ARG A 422 2.15 29.92 1.45
N SER A 423 3.27 30.07 0.74
CA SER A 423 4.14 28.98 0.35
C SER A 423 4.77 28.31 1.57
N ARG A 424 5.13 29.05 2.62
CA ARG A 424 5.63 28.49 3.89
C ARG A 424 4.56 27.66 4.59
N ALA A 425 3.32 28.15 4.66
CA ALA A 425 2.20 27.41 5.23
C ALA A 425 1.94 26.10 4.47
N ARG A 426 1.92 26.12 3.14
CA ARG A 426 1.75 24.92 2.30
C ARG A 426 2.89 23.91 2.48
N LEU A 427 4.13 24.39 2.63
CA LEU A 427 5.26 23.53 2.95
C LEU A 427 5.16 22.91 4.35
N ARG A 428 4.64 23.65 5.34
CA ARG A 428 4.37 23.09 6.69
C ARG A 428 3.32 22.01 6.64
N GLU A 429 2.23 22.19 5.88
CA GLU A 429 1.20 21.17 5.67
C GLU A 429 1.80 19.87 5.10
N LEU A 430 2.62 19.98 4.05
CA LEU A 430 3.31 18.82 3.48
C LEU A 430 4.24 18.15 4.49
N ARG A 431 5.04 18.93 5.22
CA ARG A 431 5.95 18.40 6.26
C ARG A 431 5.17 17.77 7.41
N ALA A 432 3.98 18.27 7.73
CA ALA A 432 3.10 17.68 8.73
C ALA A 432 2.56 16.32 8.26
N ARG A 433 2.17 16.20 7.00
CA ARG A 433 1.76 14.93 6.40
C ARG A 433 2.89 13.89 6.45
N ILE A 434 4.10 14.28 6.04
CA ILE A 434 5.30 13.42 6.13
C ILE A 434 5.57 13.02 7.59
N ALA A 435 5.55 13.99 8.52
CA ALA A 435 5.77 13.72 9.94
C ALA A 435 4.72 12.76 10.51
N PHE A 436 3.44 12.90 10.14
CA PHE A 436 2.39 11.99 10.56
C PHE A 436 2.61 10.56 10.06
N ASP A 437 2.99 10.40 8.79
CA ASP A 437 3.29 9.09 8.18
C ASP A 437 4.55 8.45 8.78
N GLU A 438 5.54 9.26 9.17
CA GLU A 438 6.74 8.84 9.92
C GLU A 438 6.44 8.54 11.41
N GLY A 439 5.22 8.79 11.88
CA GLY A 439 4.86 8.53 13.27
C GLY A 439 5.23 9.64 14.25
N ALA A 440 5.34 10.88 13.80
CA ALA A 440 5.53 12.05 14.65
C ALA A 440 4.28 12.96 14.64
N PRO A 441 3.12 12.49 15.15
CA PRO A 441 1.88 13.27 15.14
C PRO A 441 1.96 14.57 15.97
N HIS A 442 2.86 14.64 16.97
CA HIS A 442 3.13 15.88 17.72
C HIS A 442 3.77 16.95 16.83
N LEU A 443 4.80 16.58 16.06
CA LEU A 443 5.44 17.48 15.10
C LEU A 443 4.46 17.86 13.98
N ALA A 444 3.66 16.90 13.51
CA ALA A 444 2.61 17.17 12.52
C ALA A 444 1.59 18.19 13.04
N HIS A 445 1.13 18.04 14.28
CA HIS A 445 0.24 19.01 14.94
C HIS A 445 0.90 20.40 14.98
N ASP A 446 2.12 20.51 15.52
CA ASP A 446 2.80 21.79 15.71
C ASP A 446 3.02 22.52 14.37
N LEU A 447 3.38 21.78 13.30
CA LEU A 447 3.54 22.31 11.96
C LEU A 447 2.22 22.84 11.38
N LEU A 448 1.11 22.13 11.59
CA LEU A 448 -0.22 22.55 11.12
C LEU A 448 -0.74 23.77 11.87
N ILE A 449 -0.54 23.85 13.18
CA ILE A 449 -0.87 25.05 13.97
C ILE A 449 -0.10 26.27 13.43
N ALA A 450 1.22 26.15 13.27
CA ALA A 450 2.05 27.24 12.77
C ALA A 450 1.69 27.64 11.32
N GLY A 451 1.29 26.69 10.48
CA GLY A 451 0.81 26.97 9.12
C GLY A 451 -0.53 27.72 9.12
N ALA A 452 -1.47 27.28 9.96
CA ALA A 452 -2.77 27.92 10.11
C ALA A 452 -2.66 29.34 10.69
N GLU A 453 -1.80 29.56 11.69
CA GLU A 453 -1.52 30.88 12.26
C GLU A 453 -1.05 31.88 11.20
N GLU A 454 -0.12 31.44 10.36
CA GLU A 454 0.45 32.28 9.31
C GLU A 454 -0.61 32.67 8.26
N LEU A 455 -1.42 31.71 7.80
CA LEU A 455 -2.53 32.00 6.87
C LEU A 455 -3.63 32.86 7.51
N THR A 456 -3.90 32.68 8.80
CA THR A 456 -4.87 33.51 9.53
C THR A 456 -4.42 34.96 9.57
N ALA A 457 -3.13 35.20 9.88
CA ALA A 457 -2.57 36.55 9.93
C ALA A 457 -2.59 37.25 8.57
N LEU A 458 -2.36 36.51 7.48
CA LEU A 458 -2.49 37.04 6.11
C LEU A 458 -3.93 37.40 5.79
N ALA A 459 -4.87 36.50 6.07
CA ALA A 459 -6.28 36.75 5.80
C ALA A 459 -6.81 37.96 6.57
N THR A 460 -6.33 38.20 7.81
CA THR A 460 -6.70 39.41 8.56
C THR A 460 -6.11 40.68 7.95
N ALA A 461 -4.83 40.67 7.56
CA ALA A 461 -4.17 41.82 6.95
C ALA A 461 -4.81 42.19 5.59
N ASP A 462 -5.06 41.20 4.73
CA ASP A 462 -5.68 41.41 3.43
C ASP A 462 -7.09 42.00 3.55
N THR A 463 -7.82 41.69 4.62
CA THR A 463 -9.17 42.23 4.88
C THR A 463 -9.12 43.68 5.39
N GLU A 464 -8.08 44.05 6.15
CA GLU A 464 -7.88 45.41 6.67
C GLU A 464 -7.38 46.38 5.57
N ASP A 465 -6.54 45.91 4.65
CA ASP A 465 -5.97 46.73 3.57
C ASP A 465 -6.97 47.04 2.42
N THR A 466 -8.12 46.35 2.35
CA THR A 466 -9.08 46.48 1.23
C THR A 466 -10.32 47.33 1.48
N GLU A 467 -10.50 47.91 2.67
CA GLU A 467 -11.65 48.81 2.92
C GLU A 467 -11.67 50.08 2.03
N ASP A 468 -10.58 50.37 1.29
CA ASP A 468 -10.38 51.62 0.53
C ASP A 468 -9.96 51.46 -0.97
N THR A 469 -10.13 50.31 -1.66
CA THR A 469 -9.68 50.12 -3.07
C THR A 469 -10.66 49.43 -4.04
N ASP A 470 -10.51 49.70 -5.35
CA ASP A 470 -11.30 49.14 -6.46
C ASP A 470 -11.06 47.62 -6.70
N ASP A 471 -10.07 47.00 -6.05
CA ASP A 471 -9.69 45.57 -6.18
C ASP A 471 -10.25 44.69 -5.03
N ALA A 472 -11.25 45.18 -4.28
CA ALA A 472 -11.78 44.55 -3.07
C ALA A 472 -12.32 43.11 -3.26
N ASP A 473 -12.90 42.81 -4.43
CA ASP A 473 -13.50 41.50 -4.72
C ASP A 473 -12.46 40.37 -4.84
N ASP A 474 -11.27 40.65 -5.41
CA ASP A 474 -10.21 39.65 -5.58
C ASP A 474 -9.47 39.37 -4.25
N ALA A 475 -9.29 40.39 -3.40
CA ALA A 475 -8.64 40.22 -2.10
C ALA A 475 -9.53 39.49 -1.07
N ASP A 476 -10.84 39.75 -1.02
CA ASP A 476 -11.76 38.95 -0.19
C ASP A 476 -11.76 37.48 -0.65
N GLY A 477 -11.63 37.24 -1.96
CA GLY A 477 -11.45 35.91 -2.53
C GLY A 477 -10.21 35.18 -2.00
N GLN A 478 -9.05 35.84 -1.98
CA GLN A 478 -7.80 35.24 -1.47
C GLN A 478 -7.80 35.08 0.05
N ALA A 479 -8.26 36.08 0.81
CA ALA A 479 -8.40 35.99 2.26
C ALA A 479 -9.36 34.85 2.65
N ARG A 480 -10.44 34.65 1.89
CA ARG A 480 -11.34 33.51 2.05
C ARG A 480 -10.64 32.17 1.80
N GLN A 481 -9.83 32.05 0.74
CA GLN A 481 -9.05 30.82 0.48
C GLN A 481 -8.06 30.52 1.62
N ASP A 482 -7.40 31.54 2.14
CA ASP A 482 -6.44 31.40 3.25
C ASP A 482 -7.15 30.95 4.54
N ARG A 483 -8.34 31.49 4.84
CA ARG A 483 -9.20 31.01 5.95
C ARG A 483 -9.59 29.55 5.79
N ILE A 484 -9.99 29.13 4.58
CA ILE A 484 -10.35 27.73 4.30
C ILE A 484 -9.15 26.80 4.49
N ALA A 485 -7.98 27.17 3.95
CA ALA A 485 -6.76 26.40 4.09
C ALA A 485 -6.32 26.29 5.56
N ALA A 486 -6.37 27.40 6.32
CA ALA A 486 -6.13 27.39 7.76
C ALA A 486 -7.11 26.48 8.50
N GLY A 487 -8.41 26.52 8.14
CA GLY A 487 -9.44 25.67 8.75
C GLY A 487 -9.20 24.17 8.53
N LEU A 488 -8.75 23.78 7.33
CA LEU A 488 -8.33 22.41 7.02
C LEU A 488 -7.11 21.99 7.86
N MET A 489 -6.09 22.85 7.95
CA MET A 489 -4.90 22.58 8.78
C MET A 489 -5.26 22.41 10.26
N LEU A 490 -6.12 23.26 10.81
CA LEU A 490 -6.58 23.15 12.21
C LEU A 490 -7.40 21.87 12.44
N THR A 491 -8.19 21.45 11.46
CA THR A 491 -8.95 20.18 11.52
C THR A 491 -8.00 18.99 11.62
N ASP A 492 -6.96 18.96 10.79
CA ASP A 492 -5.96 17.91 10.82
C ASP A 492 -5.08 17.99 12.08
N ALA A 493 -4.78 19.19 12.57
CA ALA A 493 -4.07 19.40 13.83
C ALA A 493 -4.86 18.83 15.01
N ALA A 494 -6.16 19.09 15.07
CA ALA A 494 -7.05 18.53 16.10
C ALA A 494 -7.11 16.99 16.01
N ARG A 495 -7.15 16.41 14.80
CA ARG A 495 -7.10 14.96 14.61
C ARG A 495 -5.80 14.36 15.16
N ASN A 496 -4.67 15.01 14.89
CA ASN A 496 -3.37 14.57 15.39
C ASN A 496 -3.29 14.67 16.92
N ALA A 497 -3.79 15.76 17.50
CA ALA A 497 -3.90 15.94 18.95
C ALA A 497 -4.79 14.89 19.62
N TRP A 498 -5.90 14.51 18.97
CA TRP A 498 -6.76 13.42 19.43
C TRP A 498 -5.98 12.09 19.51
N GLN A 499 -5.16 11.77 18.51
CA GLN A 499 -4.36 10.54 18.51
C GLN A 499 -3.28 10.50 19.59
N LEU A 500 -2.81 11.68 20.01
CA LEU A 500 -1.88 11.87 21.13
C LEU A 500 -2.57 11.81 22.50
N SER A 501 -3.91 11.75 22.55
CA SER A 501 -4.68 11.94 23.78
C SER A 501 -4.34 13.24 24.51
N ASP A 502 -4.25 14.36 23.78
CA ASP A 502 -3.95 15.68 24.34
C ASP A 502 -5.17 16.63 24.24
N PRO A 503 -6.02 16.69 25.30
CA PRO A 503 -7.19 17.56 25.32
C PRO A 503 -6.88 19.05 25.17
N ALA A 504 -5.71 19.50 25.64
CA ALA A 504 -5.34 20.91 25.58
C ALA A 504 -5.10 21.33 24.12
N ARG A 505 -4.36 20.51 23.37
CA ARG A 505 -4.12 20.72 21.94
C ARG A 505 -5.38 20.58 21.08
N VAL A 506 -6.30 19.67 21.43
CA VAL A 506 -7.61 19.57 20.77
C VAL A 506 -8.42 20.85 21.00
N ALA A 507 -8.47 21.35 22.24
CA ALA A 507 -9.19 22.57 22.59
C ALA A 507 -8.56 23.82 21.95
N GLU A 508 -7.23 23.89 21.86
CA GLU A 508 -6.52 24.97 21.17
C GLU A 508 -6.91 25.04 19.69
N ALA A 509 -6.82 23.91 18.97
CA ALA A 509 -7.20 23.85 17.56
C ALA A 509 -8.67 24.23 17.35
N ALA A 510 -9.58 23.78 18.22
CA ALA A 510 -10.99 24.14 18.19
C ALA A 510 -11.22 25.65 18.41
N GLY A 511 -10.53 26.24 19.38
CA GLY A 511 -10.62 27.68 19.67
C GLY A 511 -10.18 28.52 18.47
N ARG A 512 -9.03 28.19 17.87
CA ARG A 512 -8.51 28.86 16.67
C ARG A 512 -9.44 28.73 15.48
N LEU A 513 -10.03 27.54 15.30
CA LEU A 513 -10.97 27.26 14.20
C LEU A 513 -12.22 28.14 14.31
N HIS A 514 -12.69 28.41 15.53
CA HIS A 514 -13.85 29.28 15.77
C HIS A 514 -13.55 30.77 15.52
N THR A 515 -12.29 31.19 15.66
CA THR A 515 -11.88 32.58 15.42
C THR A 515 -11.58 32.91 13.96
N LEU A 516 -11.54 31.92 13.06
CA LEU A 516 -11.22 32.13 11.64
C LEU A 516 -12.27 32.93 10.86
N GLY A 517 -13.51 33.00 11.34
CA GLY A 517 -14.60 33.67 10.60
C GLY A 517 -15.06 32.90 9.35
N LEU A 518 -14.99 31.56 9.37
CA LEU A 518 -15.51 30.69 8.30
C LEU A 518 -17.03 30.86 8.14
N ARG A 519 -17.49 30.87 6.89
CA ARG A 519 -18.91 30.96 6.53
C ARG A 519 -19.46 29.58 6.15
N PRO A 520 -20.78 29.32 6.29
CA PRO A 520 -21.37 28.04 5.89
C PRO A 520 -21.11 27.66 4.42
N GLU A 521 -21.04 28.65 3.52
CA GLU A 521 -20.71 28.46 2.09
C GLU A 521 -19.26 28.00 1.83
N ASP A 522 -18.38 28.02 2.83
CA ASP A 522 -17.02 27.50 2.74
C ASP A 522 -16.98 25.96 2.84
N GLY A 523 -18.10 25.33 3.22
CA GLY A 523 -18.24 23.87 3.22
C GLY A 523 -17.44 23.14 4.31
N LEU A 524 -16.89 23.86 5.30
CA LEU A 524 -16.12 23.28 6.40
C LEU A 524 -16.95 22.97 7.65
N ASP A 525 -18.25 23.28 7.68
CA ASP A 525 -19.13 23.05 8.84
C ASP A 525 -19.00 21.64 9.47
N PRO A 526 -18.95 20.53 8.70
CA PRO A 526 -18.80 19.20 9.28
C PRO A 526 -17.45 19.02 9.99
N ALA A 527 -16.38 19.60 9.45
CA ALA A 527 -15.06 19.54 10.04
C ALA A 527 -15.00 20.38 11.33
N VAL A 528 -15.58 21.58 11.31
CA VAL A 528 -15.72 22.45 12.50
C VAL A 528 -16.47 21.72 13.61
N GLN A 529 -17.64 21.14 13.31
CA GLN A 529 -18.41 20.38 14.29
C GLN A 529 -17.65 19.18 14.86
N ALA A 530 -16.86 18.48 14.05
CA ALA A 530 -16.05 17.34 14.52
C ALA A 530 -15.05 17.78 15.59
N VAL A 531 -14.32 18.86 15.30
CA VAL A 531 -13.28 19.40 16.19
C VAL A 531 -13.90 20.02 17.44
N THR A 532 -14.95 20.82 17.28
CA THR A 532 -15.69 21.41 18.41
C THR A 532 -16.29 20.32 19.30
N GLY A 533 -16.95 19.33 18.70
CA GLY A 533 -17.55 18.22 19.44
C GLY A 533 -16.52 17.39 20.20
N ALA A 534 -15.34 17.14 19.62
CA ALA A 534 -14.23 16.48 20.29
C ALA A 534 -13.68 17.31 21.47
N ALA A 535 -13.48 18.61 21.29
CA ALA A 535 -13.03 19.51 22.35
C ALA A 535 -14.04 19.59 23.51
N VAL A 536 -15.33 19.73 23.19
CA VAL A 536 -16.42 19.75 24.17
C VAL A 536 -16.53 18.41 24.88
N LEU A 537 -16.41 17.29 24.17
CA LEU A 537 -16.42 15.95 24.77
C LEU A 537 -15.32 15.79 25.82
N LEU A 538 -14.09 16.23 25.51
CA LEU A 538 -12.96 16.09 26.43
C LEU A 538 -13.02 17.05 27.62
N ARG A 539 -13.68 18.22 27.46
CA ARG A 539 -13.73 19.28 28.47
C ARG A 539 -14.98 19.24 29.36
N HIS A 540 -16.12 19.00 28.76
CA HIS A 540 -17.46 19.10 29.36
C HIS A 540 -18.17 17.74 29.44
N GLY A 541 -17.63 16.71 28.77
CA GLY A 541 -18.15 15.35 28.82
C GLY A 541 -19.14 15.01 27.71
N PRO A 542 -19.66 13.77 27.71
CA PRO A 542 -20.41 13.23 26.58
C PRO A 542 -21.77 13.86 26.36
N ALA A 543 -22.43 14.36 27.42
CA ALA A 543 -23.75 14.98 27.34
C ALA A 543 -23.76 16.22 26.42
N GLU A 544 -22.68 17.01 26.43
CA GLU A 544 -22.55 18.22 25.61
C GLU A 544 -21.85 17.93 24.27
N GLY A 545 -20.84 17.05 24.25
CA GLY A 545 -20.02 16.81 23.06
C GLY A 545 -20.67 15.89 22.01
N LEU A 546 -21.32 14.80 22.42
CA LEU A 546 -21.87 13.80 21.48
C LEU A 546 -22.98 14.35 20.57
N PRO A 547 -23.90 15.23 21.02
CA PRO A 547 -24.92 15.81 20.14
C PRO A 547 -24.34 16.56 18.94
N ILE A 548 -23.23 17.28 19.12
CA ILE A 548 -22.53 18.02 18.04
C ILE A 548 -21.97 17.04 17.00
N MET A 549 -21.32 15.97 17.46
CA MET A 549 -20.71 14.97 16.58
C MET A 549 -21.73 14.07 15.87
N ARG A 550 -22.91 13.85 16.46
CA ARG A 550 -23.96 12.99 15.86
C ARG A 550 -24.49 13.57 14.55
N ASP A 551 -24.68 14.88 14.49
CA ASP A 551 -25.16 15.56 13.29
C ASP A 551 -24.16 15.42 12.12
N MET A 552 -22.86 15.51 12.41
CA MET A 552 -21.79 15.26 11.44
C MET A 552 -21.85 13.82 10.89
N VAL A 553 -21.99 12.81 11.74
CA VAL A 553 -22.07 11.39 11.30
C VAL A 553 -23.30 11.17 10.42
N ALA A 554 -24.45 11.71 10.82
CA ALA A 554 -25.69 11.61 10.04
C ALA A 554 -25.59 12.30 8.67
N ARG A 555 -24.87 13.44 8.59
CA ARG A 555 -24.59 14.12 7.32
C ARG A 555 -23.59 13.35 6.47
N GLY A 556 -22.56 12.74 7.06
CA GLY A 556 -21.57 11.91 6.39
C GLY A 556 -22.17 10.79 5.54
N GLY A 557 -23.23 10.15 6.03
CA GLY A 557 -23.97 9.12 5.29
C GLY A 557 -24.74 9.63 4.06
N ARG A 558 -24.89 10.96 3.91
CA ARG A 558 -25.60 11.62 2.79
C ARG A 558 -24.67 12.34 1.81
N ILE A 559 -23.35 12.35 2.07
CA ILE A 559 -22.38 13.03 1.21
C ILE A 559 -22.19 12.25 -0.10
N ALA A 560 -22.19 12.97 -1.23
CA ALA A 560 -22.01 12.39 -2.57
C ALA A 560 -20.65 11.67 -2.74
N SER A 561 -20.58 10.78 -3.73
CA SER A 561 -19.34 10.09 -4.12
C SER A 561 -18.25 11.11 -4.53
N GLY A 562 -17.00 10.90 -4.10
CA GLY A 562 -15.86 11.78 -4.43
C GLY A 562 -15.35 12.69 -3.30
N ALA A 563 -16.15 12.98 -2.27
CA ALA A 563 -15.71 13.78 -1.10
C ALA A 563 -15.10 12.89 0.01
N HIS A 564 -14.03 12.16 -0.33
CA HIS A 564 -13.45 11.10 0.53
C HIS A 564 -13.02 11.59 1.92
N THR A 565 -12.45 12.80 2.03
CA THR A 565 -11.94 13.34 3.30
C THR A 565 -13.03 13.56 4.35
N PHE A 566 -14.20 14.07 3.95
CA PHE A 566 -15.30 14.30 4.91
C PHE A 566 -15.96 13.01 5.33
N ARG A 567 -16.13 12.05 4.40
CA ARG A 567 -16.73 10.75 4.70
C ARG A 567 -15.85 9.91 5.62
N ILE A 568 -14.53 9.90 5.40
CA ILE A 568 -13.63 9.16 6.29
C ILE A 568 -13.61 9.77 7.70
N ASN A 569 -13.69 11.10 7.82
CA ASN A 569 -13.80 11.77 9.12
C ASN A 569 -15.10 11.37 9.84
N ALA A 570 -16.23 11.34 9.14
CA ALA A 570 -17.49 10.87 9.72
C ALA A 570 -17.40 9.41 10.18
N ALA A 571 -16.73 8.54 9.41
CA ALA A 571 -16.49 7.15 9.80
C ALA A 571 -15.59 7.01 11.05
N PHE A 572 -14.61 7.90 11.25
CA PHE A 572 -13.79 7.94 12.47
C PHE A 572 -14.53 8.48 13.70
N VAL A 573 -15.49 9.38 13.50
CA VAL A 573 -16.32 9.95 14.57
C VAL A 573 -17.47 9.01 14.96
N ALA A 574 -17.94 8.17 14.05
CA ALA A 574 -19.04 7.24 14.28
C ALA A 574 -18.89 6.36 15.55
N PRO A 575 -17.70 5.80 15.87
CA PRO A 575 -17.45 5.16 17.15
C PRO A 575 -17.66 6.09 18.35
N LEU A 576 -17.21 7.34 18.31
CA LEU A 576 -17.34 8.28 19.45
C LEU A 576 -18.80 8.45 19.90
N VAL A 577 -19.73 8.47 18.95
CA VAL A 577 -21.18 8.58 19.19
C VAL A 577 -21.90 7.23 19.28
N GLY A 578 -21.18 6.13 19.12
CA GLY A 578 -21.72 4.75 19.18
C GLY A 578 -22.53 4.31 17.96
N ASP A 579 -22.54 5.08 16.86
CA ASP A 579 -23.28 4.78 15.63
C ASP A 579 -22.44 3.98 14.61
N PHE A 580 -22.09 2.75 15.00
CA PHE A 580 -21.32 1.87 14.13
C PHE A 580 -22.07 1.43 12.86
N ARG A 581 -23.40 1.57 12.81
CA ARG A 581 -24.17 1.24 11.60
C ARG A 581 -23.89 2.26 10.50
N THR A 582 -24.07 3.54 10.81
CA THR A 582 -23.74 4.62 9.86
C THR A 582 -22.25 4.60 9.51
N GLY A 583 -21.37 4.38 10.50
CA GLY A 583 -19.94 4.21 10.26
C GLY A 583 -19.62 3.06 9.29
N HIS A 584 -20.24 1.90 9.47
CA HIS A 584 -20.11 0.76 8.56
C HIS A 584 -20.56 1.13 7.15
N ASP A 585 -21.73 1.74 6.98
CA ASP A 585 -22.30 2.01 5.66
C ASP A 585 -21.46 3.03 4.88
N ILE A 586 -20.95 4.05 5.57
CA ILE A 586 -19.99 5.01 5.00
C ILE A 586 -18.73 4.29 4.52
N SER A 587 -18.08 3.51 5.41
CA SER A 587 -16.82 2.84 5.09
C SER A 587 -16.97 1.74 4.05
N ALA A 588 -18.08 1.00 4.05
CA ALA A 588 -18.37 -0.03 3.05
C ALA A 588 -18.55 0.58 1.65
N ALA A 589 -19.29 1.70 1.56
CA ALA A 589 -19.44 2.43 0.31
C ALA A 589 -18.10 3.02 -0.17
N MET A 590 -17.30 3.60 0.73
CA MET A 590 -15.94 4.07 0.39
C MET A 590 -15.03 2.93 -0.07
N ALA A 591 -15.10 1.75 0.56
CA ALA A 591 -14.31 0.60 0.16
C ALA A 591 -14.71 0.10 -1.25
N ALA A 592 -16.01 0.13 -1.58
CA ALA A 592 -16.48 -0.19 -2.91
C ALA A 592 -15.99 0.83 -3.96
N GLU A 593 -16.04 2.13 -3.65
CA GLU A 593 -15.51 3.19 -4.51
C GLU A 593 -14.00 3.06 -4.73
N CYS A 594 -13.23 2.87 -3.65
CA CYS A 594 -11.78 2.65 -3.76
C CYS A 594 -11.48 1.42 -4.62
N ARG A 595 -12.29 0.36 -4.58
CA ARG A 595 -12.10 -0.81 -5.45
C ARG A 595 -12.48 -0.51 -6.91
N ALA A 596 -13.59 0.17 -7.14
CA ALA A 596 -14.06 0.54 -8.48
C ALA A 596 -13.08 1.50 -9.19
N ALA A 597 -12.52 2.45 -8.44
CA ALA A 597 -11.50 3.39 -8.91
C ALA A 597 -10.07 2.84 -8.79
N GLY A 598 -9.88 1.59 -8.32
CA GLY A 598 -8.56 0.97 -8.08
C GLY A 598 -7.63 1.73 -7.10
N ASP A 599 -8.19 2.61 -6.28
CA ASP A 599 -7.54 3.48 -5.27
C ASP A 599 -7.04 2.69 -4.02
N LEU A 600 -6.31 1.58 -4.20
CA LEU A 600 -5.95 0.74 -3.05
C LEU A 600 -4.93 1.37 -2.09
N GLY A 601 -4.27 2.46 -2.46
CA GLY A 601 -3.46 3.25 -1.52
C GLY A 601 -4.30 3.87 -0.39
N LYS A 602 -5.59 4.16 -0.66
CA LYS A 602 -6.55 4.70 0.32
C LYS A 602 -7.32 3.60 1.05
N LEU A 603 -7.45 2.42 0.44
CA LEU A 603 -8.28 1.33 0.96
C LEU A 603 -7.88 0.85 2.38
N PRO A 604 -6.58 0.75 2.77
CA PRO A 604 -6.20 0.40 4.14
C PRO A 604 -6.80 1.33 5.20
N LEU A 605 -6.90 2.64 4.93
CA LEU A 605 -7.50 3.59 5.87
C LEU A 605 -8.99 3.34 6.05
N VAL A 606 -9.68 3.05 4.94
CA VAL A 606 -11.10 2.68 4.95
C VAL A 606 -11.30 1.36 5.68
N HIS A 607 -10.41 0.39 5.50
CA HIS A 607 -10.45 -0.90 6.21
C HIS A 607 -10.27 -0.78 7.71
N VAL A 608 -9.51 0.20 8.22
CA VAL A 608 -9.40 0.46 9.66
C VAL A 608 -10.78 0.77 10.25
N THR A 609 -11.54 1.67 9.62
CA THR A 609 -12.87 2.06 10.11
C THR A 609 -13.93 1.00 9.85
N LEU A 610 -13.88 0.33 8.69
CA LEU A 610 -14.81 -0.74 8.33
C LEU A 610 -14.67 -1.95 9.25
N ALA A 611 -13.45 -2.46 9.45
CA ALA A 611 -13.21 -3.62 10.29
C ALA A 611 -13.60 -3.37 11.75
N ALA A 612 -13.32 -2.16 12.26
CA ALA A 612 -13.79 -1.75 13.59
C ALA A 612 -15.32 -1.76 13.66
N ALA A 613 -16.03 -1.15 12.70
CA ALA A 613 -17.48 -1.14 12.69
C ALA A 613 -18.09 -2.55 12.59
N GLU A 614 -17.55 -3.41 11.73
CA GLU A 614 -17.93 -4.82 11.60
C GLU A 614 -17.73 -5.59 12.91
N LEU A 615 -16.59 -5.37 13.58
CA LEU A 615 -16.27 -5.97 14.88
C LEU A 615 -17.33 -5.60 15.92
N TYR A 616 -17.63 -4.32 16.10
CA TYR A 616 -18.64 -3.90 17.06
C TYR A 616 -20.04 -4.40 16.67
N LEU A 617 -20.37 -4.48 15.38
CA LEU A 617 -21.65 -5.03 14.91
C LEU A 617 -21.76 -6.55 15.09
N GLY A 618 -20.72 -7.21 15.59
CA GLY A 618 -20.67 -8.66 15.79
C GLY A 618 -20.48 -9.45 14.49
N ARG A 619 -20.05 -8.80 13.41
CA ARG A 619 -19.73 -9.41 12.12
C ARG A 619 -18.26 -9.87 12.10
N PHE A 620 -17.90 -10.75 13.04
CA PHE A 620 -16.51 -11.11 13.29
C PHE A 620 -15.78 -11.73 12.09
N ARG A 621 -16.49 -12.49 11.24
CA ARG A 621 -15.93 -13.05 10.01
C ARG A 621 -15.58 -11.96 8.99
N ASP A 622 -16.47 -10.99 8.82
CA ASP A 622 -16.26 -9.87 7.90
C ASP A 622 -15.12 -8.98 8.43
N ALA A 623 -15.12 -8.68 9.72
CA ALA A 623 -14.05 -7.92 10.37
C ALA A 623 -12.66 -8.58 10.18
N GLU A 624 -12.55 -9.90 10.34
CA GLU A 624 -11.29 -10.62 10.09
C GLU A 624 -10.86 -10.53 8.63
N ALA A 625 -11.80 -10.72 7.69
CA ALA A 625 -11.50 -10.64 6.26
C ALA A 625 -11.04 -9.23 5.85
N THR A 626 -11.77 -8.21 6.29
CA THR A 626 -11.46 -6.79 6.06
C THR A 626 -10.10 -6.43 6.65
N ALA A 627 -9.82 -6.84 7.89
CA ALA A 627 -8.55 -6.53 8.54
C ALA A 627 -7.36 -7.25 7.91
N ALA A 628 -7.52 -8.53 7.53
CA ALA A 628 -6.48 -9.30 6.86
C ALA A 628 -6.19 -8.80 5.43
N GLU A 629 -7.23 -8.36 4.69
CA GLU A 629 -7.06 -7.68 3.40
C GLU A 629 -6.29 -6.37 3.57
N GLY A 630 -6.72 -5.50 4.48
CA GLY A 630 -6.03 -4.24 4.75
C GLY A 630 -4.57 -4.43 5.16
N LEU A 631 -4.26 -5.43 6.01
CA LEU A 631 -2.90 -5.68 6.46
C LEU A 631 -2.00 -6.10 5.29
N ARG A 632 -2.48 -6.96 4.39
CA ARG A 632 -1.73 -7.34 3.16
C ARG A 632 -1.45 -6.14 2.27
N LEU A 633 -2.41 -5.21 2.15
CA LEU A 633 -2.24 -3.99 1.35
C LEU A 633 -1.18 -3.05 1.97
N THR A 634 -1.11 -2.96 3.30
CA THR A 634 -0.12 -2.09 3.97
C THR A 634 1.34 -2.52 3.76
N SER A 635 1.61 -3.82 3.58
CA SER A 635 2.96 -4.34 3.33
C SER A 635 3.57 -3.82 2.02
N GLY A 636 2.74 -3.53 1.02
CA GLY A 636 3.20 -2.99 -0.28
C GLY A 636 3.32 -1.47 -0.33
N THR A 637 2.86 -0.74 0.70
CA THR A 637 2.72 0.72 0.66
C THR A 637 3.40 1.46 1.83
N GLY A 638 4.09 0.74 2.73
CA GLY A 638 4.82 1.36 3.85
C GLY A 638 3.94 2.00 4.94
N GLN A 639 2.63 1.69 4.98
CA GLN A 639 1.66 2.38 5.84
C GLN A 639 1.59 1.77 7.25
N ARG A 640 2.66 1.95 8.04
CA ARG A 640 2.87 1.28 9.35
C ARG A 640 1.76 1.53 10.37
N ASN A 641 1.25 2.77 10.47
CA ASN A 641 0.18 3.12 11.43
C ASN A 641 -1.11 2.36 11.15
N ARG A 642 -1.47 2.21 9.87
CA ARG A 642 -2.69 1.50 9.45
C ARG A 642 -2.57 0.01 9.75
N ALA A 643 -1.39 -0.57 9.53
CA ALA A 643 -1.11 -1.96 9.90
C ALA A 643 -1.35 -2.22 11.40
N GLY A 644 -0.91 -1.29 12.27
CA GLY A 644 -1.11 -1.41 13.72
C GLY A 644 -2.59 -1.46 14.12
N TYR A 645 -3.45 -0.59 13.58
CA TYR A 645 -4.89 -0.62 13.87
C TYR A 645 -5.56 -1.93 13.46
N LEU A 646 -5.16 -2.47 12.30
CA LEU A 646 -5.68 -3.74 11.79
C LEU A 646 -5.18 -4.93 12.62
N GLU A 647 -3.91 -4.92 13.05
CA GLU A 647 -3.37 -5.91 13.98
C GLU A 647 -4.08 -5.87 15.34
N GLY A 648 -4.40 -4.68 15.88
CA GLY A 648 -5.20 -4.53 17.09
C GLY A 648 -6.62 -5.11 16.97
N THR A 649 -7.28 -4.90 15.82
CA THR A 649 -8.59 -5.51 15.51
C THR A 649 -8.49 -7.04 15.46
N LEU A 650 -7.46 -7.57 14.81
CA LEU A 650 -7.20 -9.01 14.74
C LEU A 650 -6.85 -9.59 16.12
N ALA A 651 -6.12 -8.85 16.97
CA ALA A 651 -5.80 -9.25 18.34
C ALA A 651 -7.09 -9.40 19.16
N TRP A 652 -8.02 -8.46 19.03
CA TRP A 652 -9.33 -8.53 19.70
C TRP A 652 -10.12 -9.77 19.25
N LEU A 653 -10.12 -10.08 17.95
CA LEU A 653 -10.76 -11.29 17.41
C LEU A 653 -10.09 -12.59 17.90
N ALA A 654 -8.76 -12.60 18.05
CA ALA A 654 -8.04 -13.72 18.64
C ALA A 654 -8.38 -13.89 20.13
N ALA A 655 -8.54 -12.78 20.86
CA ALA A 655 -8.91 -12.78 22.28
C ALA A 655 -10.26 -13.45 22.53
N ILE A 656 -11.30 -13.10 21.76
CA ILE A 656 -12.64 -13.71 21.93
C ILE A 656 -12.63 -15.22 21.63
N ARG A 657 -11.78 -15.67 20.69
CA ARG A 657 -11.64 -17.08 20.31
C ARG A 657 -10.81 -17.87 21.33
N GLY A 658 -10.11 -17.18 22.24
CA GLY A 658 -9.19 -17.80 23.19
C GLY A 658 -7.84 -18.20 22.59
N GLU A 659 -7.49 -17.66 21.42
CA GLU A 659 -6.21 -17.91 20.73
C GLU A 659 -5.09 -17.08 21.40
N ALA A 660 -4.66 -17.49 22.60
CA ALA A 660 -3.78 -16.70 23.46
C ALA A 660 -2.46 -16.28 22.80
N ASP A 661 -1.74 -17.22 22.16
CA ASP A 661 -0.46 -16.94 21.51
C ASP A 661 -0.61 -15.93 20.36
N ARG A 662 -1.62 -16.14 19.51
CA ARG A 662 -1.91 -15.26 18.38
C ARG A 662 -2.34 -13.86 18.86
N CYS A 663 -3.16 -13.79 19.91
CA CYS A 663 -3.57 -12.53 20.52
C CYS A 663 -2.36 -11.76 21.06
N ALA A 664 -1.46 -12.43 21.79
CA ALA A 664 -0.26 -11.81 22.34
C ALA A 664 0.69 -11.32 21.25
N GLU A 665 0.91 -12.11 20.19
CA GLU A 665 1.75 -11.75 19.06
C GLU A 665 1.20 -10.52 18.31
N LEU A 666 -0.10 -10.52 17.99
CA LEU A 666 -0.75 -9.40 17.29
C LEU A 666 -0.78 -8.13 18.15
N ALA A 667 -1.06 -8.26 19.45
CA ALA A 667 -1.05 -7.15 20.39
C ALA A 667 0.37 -6.56 20.56
N ALA A 668 1.42 -7.40 20.58
CA ALA A 668 2.81 -6.94 20.58
C ALA A 668 3.15 -6.17 19.29
N ARG A 669 2.85 -6.74 18.12
CA ARG A 669 3.10 -6.06 16.83
C ARG A 669 2.36 -4.73 16.71
N SER A 670 1.10 -4.68 17.17
CA SER A 670 0.33 -3.44 17.24
C SER A 670 1.04 -2.42 18.12
N ARG A 671 1.46 -2.79 19.34
CA ARG A 671 2.18 -1.90 20.27
C ARG A 671 3.49 -1.39 19.68
N ASP A 672 4.34 -2.27 19.15
CA ASP A 672 5.64 -1.89 18.59
C ASP A 672 5.51 -0.86 17.46
N ARG A 673 4.44 -0.93 16.66
CA ARG A 673 4.18 0.04 15.59
C ARG A 673 3.75 1.41 16.11
N PHE A 674 3.14 1.49 17.28
CA PHE A 674 2.60 2.73 17.83
C PHE A 674 3.48 3.36 18.91
N ASP A 675 4.23 2.57 19.67
CA ASP A 675 5.19 3.05 20.67
C ASP A 675 6.33 3.83 20.01
N ALA A 676 6.82 3.35 18.86
CA ALA A 676 7.79 4.08 18.04
C ALA A 676 7.27 5.45 17.57
N ASN A 677 5.94 5.63 17.56
CA ASN A 677 5.26 6.75 16.93
C ASN A 677 4.46 7.62 17.93
N HIS A 678 4.52 7.29 19.23
CA HIS A 678 3.76 7.96 20.30
C HIS A 678 2.24 8.08 20.04
N ILE A 679 1.64 7.16 19.28
CA ILE A 679 0.19 7.15 18.98
C ILE A 679 -0.55 6.32 20.03
N VAL A 680 -1.42 6.96 20.81
CA VAL A 680 -2.05 6.34 22.00
C VAL A 680 -3.25 5.45 21.65
N ASN A 681 -3.98 5.80 20.59
CA ASN A 681 -5.18 5.06 20.16
C ASN A 681 -4.88 3.59 19.81
N GLY A 682 -3.73 3.34 19.18
CA GLY A 682 -3.29 2.01 18.81
C GLY A 682 -2.92 1.11 19.99
N LEU A 683 -2.30 1.68 21.02
CA LEU A 683 -2.03 0.99 22.30
C LEU A 683 -3.34 0.55 22.98
N ALA A 684 -4.39 1.38 22.91
CA ALA A 684 -5.68 1.07 23.52
C ALA A 684 -6.31 -0.23 22.97
N TRP A 685 -6.20 -0.50 21.66
CA TRP A 685 -6.70 -1.74 21.06
C TRP A 685 -5.96 -2.99 21.54
N ALA A 686 -4.64 -2.90 21.66
CA ALA A 686 -3.81 -4.01 22.13
C ALA A 686 -4.10 -4.34 23.60
N GLU A 687 -4.17 -3.33 24.47
CA GLU A 687 -4.48 -3.52 25.89
C GLU A 687 -5.91 -4.07 26.08
N TRP A 688 -6.86 -3.63 25.26
CA TRP A 688 -8.22 -4.17 25.32
C TRP A 688 -8.29 -5.64 24.94
N ALA A 689 -7.62 -6.04 23.86
CA ALA A 689 -7.60 -7.42 23.42
C ALA A 689 -7.03 -8.34 24.51
N LEU A 690 -5.93 -7.92 25.15
CA LEU A 690 -5.33 -8.66 26.25
C LEU A 690 -6.26 -8.73 27.48
N ALA A 691 -6.89 -7.62 27.87
CA ALA A 691 -7.86 -7.61 28.97
C ALA A 691 -9.06 -8.53 28.69
N LEU A 692 -9.54 -8.56 27.45
CA LEU A 692 -10.66 -9.40 27.05
C LEU A 692 -10.29 -10.89 27.04
N LEU A 693 -9.04 -11.21 26.65
CA LEU A 693 -8.50 -12.56 26.75
C LEU A 693 -8.41 -13.01 28.22
N ASP A 694 -7.90 -12.15 29.10
CA ASP A 694 -7.83 -12.40 30.55
C ASP A 694 -9.23 -12.63 31.14
N LEU A 695 -10.20 -11.78 30.77
CA LEU A 695 -11.60 -11.89 31.19
C LEU A 695 -12.24 -13.21 30.72
N GLY A 696 -12.03 -13.58 29.46
CA GLY A 696 -12.54 -14.84 28.89
C GLY A 696 -11.94 -16.08 29.54
N GLN A 697 -10.69 -16.00 30.02
CA GLN A 697 -9.99 -17.10 30.70
C GLN A 697 -10.21 -17.11 32.23
N GLY A 698 -11.00 -16.17 32.76
CA GLY A 698 -11.32 -16.08 34.18
C GLY A 698 -10.21 -15.45 35.03
N ARG A 699 -9.21 -14.82 34.41
CA ARG A 699 -8.15 -14.03 35.05
C ARG A 699 -8.65 -12.62 35.34
N PHE A 700 -9.60 -12.52 36.27
CA PHE A 700 -10.30 -11.26 36.57
C PHE A 700 -9.38 -10.20 37.18
N ALA A 701 -8.39 -10.59 37.97
CA ALA A 701 -7.46 -9.66 38.60
C ALA A 701 -6.54 -9.00 37.57
N GLU A 702 -5.98 -9.79 36.67
CA GLU A 702 -5.11 -9.35 35.58
C GLU A 702 -5.87 -8.46 34.58
N ALA A 703 -7.11 -8.84 34.26
CA ALA A 703 -7.99 -8.02 33.43
C ALA A 703 -8.25 -6.65 34.08
N LEU A 704 -8.60 -6.62 35.36
CA LEU A 704 -8.88 -5.37 36.08
C LEU A 704 -7.64 -4.49 36.20
N GLU A 705 -6.50 -5.05 36.59
CA GLU A 705 -5.22 -4.34 36.71
C GLU A 705 -4.84 -3.66 35.39
N ARG A 706 -4.96 -4.38 34.27
CA ARG A 706 -4.66 -3.85 32.93
C ARG A 706 -5.58 -2.69 32.55
N LEU A 707 -6.88 -2.86 32.77
CA LEU A 707 -7.87 -1.84 32.42
C LEU A 707 -7.73 -0.59 33.30
N ASP A 708 -7.46 -0.76 34.60
CA ASP A 708 -7.22 0.36 35.52
C ASP A 708 -5.91 1.10 35.20
N ALA A 709 -4.84 0.37 34.84
CA ALA A 709 -3.60 0.98 34.37
C ALA A 709 -3.83 1.85 33.13
N ALA A 710 -4.63 1.38 32.17
CA ALA A 710 -5.00 2.15 30.98
C ALA A 710 -5.73 3.46 31.33
N MET A 711 -6.47 3.51 32.44
CA MET A 711 -7.16 4.71 32.91
C MET A 711 -6.25 5.74 33.58
N THR A 712 -5.08 5.33 34.07
CA THR A 712 -4.06 6.26 34.60
C THR A 712 -3.22 6.90 33.49
N GLY A 713 -3.06 6.19 32.37
CA GLY A 713 -2.29 6.61 31.21
C GLY A 713 -3.07 7.50 30.22
N PRO A 714 -2.46 7.85 29.08
CA PRO A 714 -3.09 8.67 28.06
C PRO A 714 -4.25 7.95 27.34
N VAL A 715 -4.36 6.62 27.43
CA VAL A 715 -5.46 5.83 26.86
C VAL A 715 -6.84 6.29 27.39
N ARG A 716 -6.92 6.88 28.59
CA ARG A 716 -8.16 7.37 29.20
C ARG A 716 -8.98 8.34 28.35
N HIS A 717 -8.34 9.06 27.43
CA HIS A 717 -9.01 10.03 26.54
C HIS A 717 -9.47 9.42 25.22
N GLN A 718 -9.15 8.14 24.97
CA GLN A 718 -9.59 7.40 23.78
C GLN A 718 -10.96 6.75 24.03
N ILE A 719 -11.76 6.58 22.97
CA ILE A 719 -13.12 6.02 23.08
C ILE A 719 -13.15 4.60 23.64
N GLN A 720 -12.07 3.84 23.42
CA GLN A 720 -11.88 2.51 23.96
C GLN A 720 -11.98 2.49 25.49
N ALA A 721 -11.51 3.54 26.19
CA ALA A 721 -11.63 3.66 27.64
C ALA A 721 -13.10 3.67 28.12
N VAL A 722 -14.03 4.13 27.29
CA VAL A 722 -15.47 4.03 27.56
C VAL A 722 -15.94 2.59 27.35
N TYR A 723 -15.51 1.93 26.28
CA TYR A 723 -15.88 0.55 25.98
C TYR A 723 -15.27 -0.50 26.91
N PHE A 724 -14.19 -0.15 27.62
CA PHE A 724 -13.62 -0.98 28.68
C PHE A 724 -14.47 -1.02 29.94
N ALA A 725 -15.28 0.01 30.18
CA ALA A 725 -15.97 0.17 31.45
C ALA A 725 -16.88 -1.03 31.79
N PRO A 726 -17.67 -1.62 30.87
CA PRO A 726 -18.39 -2.86 31.14
C PRO A 726 -17.50 -4.03 31.53
N ASP A 727 -16.30 -4.15 30.95
CA ASP A 727 -15.32 -5.20 31.26
C ASP A 727 -14.68 -4.97 32.65
N GLN A 728 -14.35 -3.72 32.98
CA GLN A 728 -13.90 -3.33 34.32
C GLN A 728 -14.96 -3.64 35.39
N ILE A 729 -16.23 -3.33 35.11
CA ILE A 729 -17.35 -3.61 36.03
C ILE A 729 -17.51 -5.12 36.22
N GLU A 730 -17.49 -5.91 35.13
CA GLU A 730 -17.59 -7.37 35.25
C GLU A 730 -16.43 -7.96 36.07
N ALA A 731 -15.19 -7.54 35.80
CA ALA A 731 -14.02 -8.00 36.54
C ALA A 731 -14.07 -7.60 38.03
N ALA A 732 -14.42 -6.35 38.34
CA ALA A 732 -14.55 -5.86 39.71
C ALA A 732 -15.65 -6.60 40.48
N VAL A 733 -16.84 -6.80 39.89
CA VAL A 733 -17.93 -7.57 40.51
C VAL A 733 -17.51 -9.00 40.80
N ARG A 734 -16.72 -9.62 39.91
CA ARG A 734 -16.20 -10.99 40.11
C ARG A 734 -15.19 -11.10 41.24
N LEU A 735 -14.47 -10.01 41.53
CA LEU A 735 -13.51 -9.90 42.63
C LEU A 735 -14.16 -9.36 43.92
N GLY A 736 -15.44 -8.99 43.90
CA GLY A 736 -16.13 -8.36 45.04
C GLY A 736 -15.67 -6.92 45.32
N LEU A 737 -15.14 -6.24 44.30
CA LEU A 737 -14.64 -4.87 44.38
C LEU A 737 -15.69 -3.85 43.89
N PRO A 738 -15.68 -2.60 44.39
CA PRO A 738 -16.57 -1.56 43.90
C PRO A 738 -16.17 -1.09 42.49
N ALA A 739 -17.17 -0.73 41.67
CA ALA A 739 -16.96 -0.29 40.28
C ALA A 739 -17.65 1.07 39.98
N ARG A 740 -17.65 2.00 40.95
CA ARG A 740 -18.39 3.28 40.86
C ARG A 740 -17.93 4.18 39.70
N GLU A 741 -16.62 4.33 39.53
CA GLU A 741 -16.05 5.19 38.48
C GLU A 741 -16.34 4.65 37.07
N PRO A 742 -16.04 3.38 36.73
CA PRO A 742 -16.35 2.88 35.39
C PRO A 742 -17.86 2.86 35.12
N MET A 743 -18.69 2.60 36.14
CA MET A 743 -20.16 2.71 36.02
C MET A 743 -20.59 4.13 35.65
N ARG A 744 -20.14 5.16 36.38
CA ARG A 744 -20.45 6.57 36.09
C ARG A 744 -20.00 6.94 34.67
N ARG A 745 -18.78 6.58 34.29
CA ARG A 745 -18.22 6.89 32.96
C ARG A 745 -19.04 6.28 31.84
N PHE A 746 -19.44 5.01 31.99
CA PHE A 746 -20.27 4.34 30.98
C PHE A 746 -21.69 4.88 30.94
N GLU A 747 -22.30 5.19 32.09
CA GLU A 747 -23.64 5.74 32.20
C GLU A 747 -23.78 7.11 31.54
N GLU A 748 -22.84 8.01 31.80
CA GLU A 748 -22.79 9.34 31.19
C GLU A 748 -22.72 9.23 29.66
N TRP A 749 -21.84 8.37 29.14
CA TRP A 749 -21.71 8.17 27.69
C TRP A 749 -22.90 7.46 27.08
N ALA A 750 -23.37 6.35 27.67
CA ALA A 750 -24.47 5.55 27.11
C ALA A 750 -25.76 6.39 27.03
N THR A 751 -26.07 7.16 28.08
CA THR A 751 -27.22 8.06 28.11
C THR A 751 -27.10 9.16 27.03
N ALA A 752 -25.94 9.80 26.94
CA ALA A 752 -25.70 10.85 25.95
C ALA A 752 -25.66 10.34 24.51
N SER A 753 -25.21 9.10 24.28
CA SER A 753 -25.13 8.48 22.96
C SER A 753 -26.51 8.25 22.34
N GLY A 754 -27.52 7.96 23.18
CA GLY A 754 -28.88 7.63 22.75
C GLY A 754 -28.97 6.32 21.97
N GLN A 755 -27.95 5.45 22.06
CA GLN A 755 -27.91 4.18 21.33
C GLN A 755 -28.55 3.06 22.14
N ASP A 756 -29.57 2.39 21.59
CA ASP A 756 -30.27 1.28 22.26
C ASP A 756 -29.32 0.18 22.75
N TRP A 757 -28.28 -0.12 21.96
CA TRP A 757 -27.29 -1.14 22.34
C TRP A 757 -26.44 -0.71 23.55
N ALA A 758 -26.12 0.58 23.66
CA ALA A 758 -25.34 1.11 24.78
C ALA A 758 -26.19 1.13 26.05
N LEU A 759 -27.47 1.50 25.93
CA LEU A 759 -28.44 1.40 27.02
C LEU A 759 -28.65 -0.05 27.48
N ALA A 760 -28.68 -1.01 26.56
CA ALA A 760 -28.78 -2.43 26.90
C ALA A 760 -27.58 -2.89 27.76
N VAL A 761 -26.36 -2.50 27.37
CA VAL A 761 -25.15 -2.80 28.15
C VAL A 761 -25.16 -2.07 29.49
N LEU A 762 -25.67 -0.83 29.55
CA LEU A 762 -25.79 -0.06 30.79
C LEU A 762 -26.71 -0.76 31.78
N HIS A 763 -27.86 -1.25 31.32
CA HIS A 763 -28.77 -2.05 32.15
C HIS A 763 -28.10 -3.35 32.63
N ARG A 764 -27.30 -4.05 31.81
CA ARG A 764 -26.48 -5.19 32.28
C ARG A 764 -25.54 -4.76 33.41
N CYS A 765 -24.83 -3.65 33.26
CA CYS A 765 -23.89 -3.15 34.27
C CYS A 765 -24.59 -2.78 35.57
N ARG A 766 -25.77 -2.12 35.51
CA ARG A 766 -26.61 -1.84 36.69
C ARG A 766 -27.00 -3.13 37.40
N ALA A 767 -27.51 -4.11 36.66
CA ALA A 767 -27.93 -5.40 37.21
C ALA A 767 -26.79 -6.20 37.87
N LEU A 768 -25.55 -6.08 37.35
CA LEU A 768 -24.38 -6.73 37.94
C LEU A 768 -23.99 -6.11 39.30
N LEU A 769 -24.23 -4.80 39.48
CA LEU A 769 -23.88 -4.06 40.69
C LEU A 769 -25.02 -4.01 41.72
N GLU A 770 -26.25 -4.28 41.30
CA GLU A 770 -27.43 -4.22 42.15
C GLU A 770 -27.52 -5.46 43.07
N PRO A 771 -27.43 -5.28 44.41
CA PRO A 771 -27.61 -6.39 45.34
C PRO A 771 -29.06 -6.90 45.38
N ASP A 772 -30.06 -6.03 45.25
CA ASP A 772 -31.48 -6.39 45.28
C ASP A 772 -31.89 -7.15 44.03
N TRP A 773 -32.41 -8.37 44.21
CA TRP A 773 -32.70 -9.25 43.09
C TRP A 773 -33.82 -8.72 42.18
N GLU A 774 -34.89 -8.16 42.73
CA GLU A 774 -36.03 -7.72 41.90
C GLU A 774 -35.63 -6.53 41.02
N ARG A 775 -34.86 -5.58 41.57
CA ARG A 775 -34.28 -4.48 40.79
C ARG A 775 -33.28 -4.97 39.75
N ALA A 776 -32.37 -5.87 40.14
CA ALA A 776 -31.41 -6.45 39.20
C ALA A 776 -32.11 -7.20 38.05
N ARG A 777 -33.22 -7.88 38.35
CA ARG A 777 -34.05 -8.58 37.37
C ARG A 777 -34.72 -7.60 36.39
N GLU A 778 -35.30 -6.51 36.89
CA GLU A 778 -35.89 -5.46 36.04
C GLU A 778 -34.87 -4.91 35.03
N ASP A 779 -33.65 -4.64 35.49
CA ASP A 779 -32.54 -4.18 34.64
C ASP A 779 -32.10 -5.27 33.65
N PHE A 780 -31.95 -6.54 34.06
CA PHE A 780 -31.64 -7.62 33.12
C PHE A 780 -32.72 -7.81 32.05
N ASP A 781 -33.99 -7.74 32.42
CA ASP A 781 -35.10 -7.85 31.48
C ASP A 781 -35.10 -6.65 30.50
N ALA A 782 -34.81 -5.44 30.99
CA ALA A 782 -34.62 -4.26 30.13
C ALA A 782 -33.46 -4.44 29.15
N ALA A 783 -32.31 -4.94 29.62
CA ALA A 783 -31.15 -5.22 28.79
C ALA A 783 -31.47 -6.24 27.69
N VAL A 784 -32.15 -7.34 28.03
CA VAL A 784 -32.55 -8.37 27.06
C VAL A 784 -33.53 -7.82 26.02
N ARG A 785 -34.51 -6.99 26.42
CA ARG A 785 -35.45 -6.35 25.48
C ARG A 785 -34.73 -5.42 24.49
N LEU A 786 -33.87 -4.54 24.97
CA LEU A 786 -33.12 -3.60 24.12
C LEU A 786 -32.17 -4.34 23.16
N HIS A 787 -31.59 -5.47 23.58
CA HIS A 787 -30.76 -6.28 22.69
C HIS A 787 -31.53 -6.92 21.52
N ALA A 788 -32.82 -7.21 21.66
CA ALA A 788 -33.63 -7.93 20.67
C ALA A 788 -33.66 -7.26 19.27
N GLY A 789 -33.47 -5.93 19.19
CA GLY A 789 -33.40 -5.16 17.93
C GLY A 789 -32.01 -4.60 17.59
N SER A 790 -31.03 -4.75 18.47
CA SER A 790 -29.71 -4.09 18.38
C SER A 790 -28.79 -4.62 17.28
N GLY A 791 -28.98 -5.87 16.84
CA GLY A 791 -28.06 -6.54 15.91
C GLY A 791 -26.66 -6.78 16.49
N ARG A 792 -26.50 -6.85 17.82
CA ARG A 792 -25.20 -7.04 18.51
C ARG A 792 -25.15 -8.41 19.21
N PRO A 793 -24.88 -9.51 18.48
CA PRO A 793 -24.97 -10.86 19.04
C PRO A 793 -24.00 -11.10 20.19
N TRP A 794 -22.80 -10.49 20.14
CA TRP A 794 -21.78 -10.59 21.19
C TRP A 794 -22.26 -10.05 22.54
N GLU A 795 -22.65 -8.76 22.59
CA GLU A 795 -23.11 -8.14 23.84
C GLU A 795 -24.42 -8.75 24.34
N ALA A 796 -25.33 -9.14 23.44
CA ALA A 796 -26.55 -9.83 23.82
C ALA A 796 -26.27 -11.20 24.49
N ALA A 797 -25.29 -11.95 24.00
CA ALA A 797 -24.88 -13.22 24.59
C ALA A 797 -24.23 -13.02 25.98
N ARG A 798 -23.39 -12.00 26.14
CA ARG A 798 -22.81 -11.63 27.45
C ARG A 798 -23.88 -11.23 28.47
N THR A 799 -24.88 -10.44 28.05
CA THR A 799 -26.03 -10.08 28.90
C THR A 799 -26.81 -11.31 29.33
N ARG A 800 -27.11 -12.23 28.40
CA ARG A 800 -27.82 -13.48 28.72
C ARG A 800 -27.01 -14.41 29.61
N LEU A 801 -25.69 -14.47 29.43
CA LEU A 801 -24.80 -15.23 30.31
C LEU A 801 -24.87 -14.68 31.74
N ALA A 802 -24.66 -13.38 31.93
CA ALA A 802 -24.73 -12.73 33.23
C ALA A 802 -26.09 -12.92 33.91
N PHE A 803 -27.18 -12.78 33.15
CA PHE A 803 -28.53 -12.97 33.68
C PHE A 803 -28.79 -14.42 34.11
N GLY A 804 -28.39 -15.38 33.27
CA GLY A 804 -28.50 -16.81 33.57
C GLY A 804 -27.67 -17.23 34.78
N GLU A 805 -26.46 -16.69 34.92
CA GLU A 805 -25.61 -16.88 36.09
C GLU A 805 -26.27 -16.35 37.37
N ARG A 806 -26.87 -15.15 37.32
CA ARG A 806 -27.58 -14.57 38.46
C ARG A 806 -28.83 -15.39 38.82
N LEU A 807 -29.67 -15.74 37.84
CA LEU A 807 -30.86 -16.60 38.05
C LEU A 807 -30.50 -17.93 38.70
N ARG A 808 -29.38 -18.55 38.28
CA ARG A 808 -28.88 -19.78 38.91
C ARG A 808 -28.51 -19.57 40.38
N ARG A 809 -27.85 -18.45 40.72
CA ARG A 809 -27.50 -18.10 42.11
C ARG A 809 -28.74 -17.87 42.98
N GLU A 810 -29.78 -17.26 42.42
CA GLU A 810 -31.10 -17.08 43.05
C GLU A 810 -31.96 -18.37 43.04
N ARG A 811 -31.39 -19.50 42.62
CA ARG A 811 -32.01 -20.84 42.58
C ARG A 811 -33.17 -20.99 41.58
N ASP A 812 -33.40 -20.02 40.69
CA ASP A 812 -34.36 -20.14 39.58
C ASP A 812 -33.70 -20.78 38.34
N LYS A 813 -33.46 -22.09 38.45
CA LYS A 813 -32.87 -22.88 37.35
C LYS A 813 -33.78 -22.95 36.11
N GLY A 814 -35.09 -22.82 36.30
CA GLY A 814 -36.07 -22.90 35.22
C GLY A 814 -35.90 -21.75 34.24
N SER A 815 -35.89 -20.53 34.78
CA SER A 815 -35.68 -19.30 34.00
C SER A 815 -34.23 -19.15 33.54
N ALA A 816 -33.24 -19.67 34.26
CA ALA A 816 -31.82 -19.58 33.85
C ALA A 816 -31.51 -20.32 32.53
N ARG A 817 -32.10 -21.50 32.32
CA ARG A 817 -31.77 -22.40 31.19
C ARG A 817 -31.93 -21.74 29.80
N PRO A 818 -33.06 -21.10 29.46
CA PRO A 818 -33.21 -20.42 28.17
C PRO A 818 -32.13 -19.37 27.91
N HIS A 819 -31.77 -18.57 28.92
CA HIS A 819 -30.73 -17.54 28.78
C HIS A 819 -29.35 -18.14 28.57
N LEU A 820 -28.96 -19.12 29.39
CA LEU A 820 -27.66 -19.80 29.29
C LEU A 820 -27.51 -20.57 27.97
N ARG A 821 -28.57 -21.23 27.50
CA ARG A 821 -28.57 -21.91 26.20
C ARG A 821 -28.41 -20.94 25.03
N ALA A 822 -29.19 -19.86 25.02
CA ALA A 822 -29.10 -18.85 23.96
C ALA A 822 -27.73 -18.13 23.94
N ALA A 823 -27.12 -17.92 25.12
CA ALA A 823 -25.76 -17.40 25.24
C ALA A 823 -24.74 -18.38 24.65
N TRP A 824 -24.79 -19.66 25.07
CA TRP A 824 -23.92 -20.72 24.56
C TRP A 824 -24.01 -20.87 23.03
N GLU A 825 -25.21 -21.02 22.47
CA GLU A 825 -25.42 -21.15 21.02
C GLU A 825 -24.89 -19.95 20.23
N THR A 826 -24.97 -18.76 20.81
CA THR A 826 -24.43 -17.54 20.19
C THR A 826 -22.91 -17.50 20.27
N PHE A 827 -22.30 -17.85 21.41
CA PHE A 827 -20.84 -17.90 21.52
C PHE A 827 -20.23 -18.97 20.61
N GLU A 828 -20.85 -20.14 20.48
CA GLU A 828 -20.43 -21.17 19.51
C GLU A 828 -20.43 -20.64 18.08
N ARG A 829 -21.54 -20.01 17.65
CA ARG A 829 -21.66 -19.43 16.30
C ARG A 829 -20.60 -18.35 16.03
N LEU A 830 -20.25 -17.57 17.05
CA LEU A 830 -19.23 -16.52 16.97
C LEU A 830 -17.79 -17.06 17.09
N GLY A 831 -17.61 -18.35 17.42
CA GLY A 831 -16.30 -18.95 17.70
C GLY A 831 -15.67 -18.51 19.02
N ALA A 832 -16.47 -17.96 19.94
CA ALA A 832 -15.97 -17.43 21.21
C ALA A 832 -15.78 -18.54 22.26
N HIS A 833 -14.79 -19.41 22.05
CA HIS A 833 -14.66 -20.67 22.79
C HIS A 833 -14.61 -20.54 24.33
N PRO A 834 -13.81 -19.64 24.94
CA PRO A 834 -13.78 -19.51 26.40
C PRO A 834 -15.14 -19.12 27.00
N TRP A 835 -15.88 -18.28 26.28
CA TRP A 835 -17.20 -17.80 26.67
C TRP A 835 -18.29 -18.87 26.48
N ALA A 836 -18.19 -19.66 25.41
CA ALA A 836 -19.04 -20.81 25.17
C ALA A 836 -18.86 -21.88 26.26
N GLU A 837 -17.62 -22.18 26.66
CA GLU A 837 -17.34 -23.11 27.76
C GLU A 837 -17.91 -22.62 29.09
N ARG A 838 -17.76 -21.33 29.41
CA ARG A 838 -18.35 -20.73 30.62
C ARG A 838 -19.88 -20.87 30.61
N ALA A 839 -20.54 -20.47 29.52
CA ALA A 839 -22.00 -20.60 29.38
C ALA A 839 -22.46 -22.06 29.51
N ARG A 840 -21.70 -22.99 28.92
CA ARG A 840 -21.99 -24.42 29.00
C ARG A 840 -21.78 -24.97 30.41
N GLY A 841 -20.74 -24.56 31.12
CA GLY A 841 -20.50 -24.93 32.52
C GLY A 841 -21.65 -24.49 33.42
N GLU A 842 -22.12 -23.26 33.26
CA GLU A 842 -23.29 -22.71 33.96
C GLU A 842 -24.58 -23.46 33.59
N LEU A 843 -24.78 -23.79 32.31
CA LEU A 843 -25.94 -24.55 31.84
C LEU A 843 -25.97 -25.97 32.42
N ARG A 844 -24.83 -26.69 32.42
CA ARG A 844 -24.70 -28.01 33.06
C ARG A 844 -25.04 -27.94 34.56
N ALA A 845 -24.64 -26.87 35.24
CA ALA A 845 -24.93 -26.68 36.66
C ALA A 845 -26.44 -26.46 36.96
N THR A 846 -27.27 -26.21 35.95
CA THR A 846 -28.74 -26.21 36.08
C THR A 846 -29.37 -27.60 35.96
N GLY A 847 -28.58 -28.64 35.67
CA GLY A 847 -29.03 -30.02 35.44
C GLY A 847 -29.39 -30.34 33.99
N ASP A 848 -28.99 -29.49 33.04
CA ASP A 848 -29.15 -29.76 31.61
C ASP A 848 -28.00 -30.63 31.09
N THR A 849 -28.31 -31.85 30.64
CA THR A 849 -27.34 -32.87 30.18
C THR A 849 -27.37 -33.09 28.67
N SER A 850 -28.05 -32.24 27.89
CA SER A 850 -28.12 -32.37 26.44
C SER A 850 -26.71 -32.35 25.80
N SER A 851 -26.35 -33.45 25.12
CA SER A 851 -25.03 -33.66 24.49
C SER A 851 -24.98 -33.06 23.06
N PRO A 852 -23.84 -32.53 22.58
CA PRO A 852 -23.72 -31.72 21.36
C PRO A 852 -23.58 -32.49 20.03
N ALA A 853 -23.58 -33.82 20.04
CA ALA A 853 -23.06 -34.63 18.92
C ALA A 853 -23.89 -34.64 17.62
N ALA A 854 -25.07 -34.03 17.57
CA ALA A 854 -25.98 -34.15 16.42
C ALA A 854 -26.08 -32.90 15.52
N ARG A 855 -25.25 -31.86 15.71
CA ARG A 855 -25.37 -30.60 14.93
C ARG A 855 -24.07 -30.04 14.34
N ALA A 856 -22.95 -30.75 14.47
CA ALA A 856 -21.63 -30.30 14.00
C ALA A 856 -21.28 -30.80 12.58
N GLU A 857 -22.26 -30.87 11.68
CA GLU A 857 -22.00 -31.07 10.25
C GLU A 857 -22.72 -30.01 9.42
N ALA A 858 -22.10 -28.83 9.34
CA ALA A 858 -22.06 -28.00 8.13
C ALA A 858 -21.16 -26.78 8.38
N LEU A 859 -20.06 -26.71 7.60
CA LEU A 859 -19.23 -25.53 7.30
C LEU A 859 -18.21 -25.09 8.38
N PRO A 860 -17.04 -25.76 8.41
CA PRO A 860 -15.81 -25.01 8.16
C PRO A 860 -14.76 -25.85 7.40
N ALA A 861 -14.77 -25.83 6.07
CA ALA A 861 -13.68 -26.41 5.26
C ALA A 861 -13.14 -25.44 4.19
N LEU A 862 -13.79 -24.29 4.01
CA LEU A 862 -13.35 -23.28 3.06
C LEU A 862 -12.33 -22.35 3.68
N SER A 863 -11.26 -22.07 2.96
CA SER A 863 -10.37 -20.96 3.30
C SER A 863 -11.12 -19.62 3.15
N PRO A 864 -10.67 -18.53 3.79
CA PRO A 864 -11.30 -17.22 3.67
C PRO A 864 -11.47 -16.76 2.21
N GLN A 865 -10.49 -17.06 1.35
CA GLN A 865 -10.52 -16.73 -0.08
C GLN A 865 -11.52 -17.59 -0.85
N GLU A 866 -11.63 -18.89 -0.54
CA GLU A 866 -12.63 -19.78 -1.14
C GLU A 866 -14.05 -19.34 -0.76
N LEU A 867 -14.29 -18.96 0.49
CA LEU A 867 -15.60 -18.47 0.96
C LEU A 867 -16.00 -17.16 0.28
N GLN A 868 -15.07 -16.20 0.15
CA GLN A 868 -15.31 -14.93 -0.53
C GLN A 868 -15.70 -15.15 -2.00
N ILE A 869 -14.98 -16.03 -2.70
CA ILE A 869 -15.29 -16.42 -4.09
C ILE A 869 -16.66 -17.10 -4.19
N VAL A 870 -16.95 -18.05 -3.29
CA VAL A 870 -18.23 -18.77 -3.24
C VAL A 870 -19.41 -17.81 -3.01
N ARG A 871 -19.27 -16.84 -2.10
CA ARG A 871 -20.31 -15.84 -1.81
C ARG A 871 -20.61 -14.96 -3.03
N LEU A 872 -19.58 -14.49 -3.73
CA LEU A 872 -19.77 -13.69 -4.94
C LEU A 872 -20.37 -14.54 -6.08
N ALA A 873 -19.98 -15.81 -6.20
CA ALA A 873 -20.57 -16.74 -7.15
C ALA A 873 -22.04 -17.05 -6.84
N ALA A 874 -22.41 -17.18 -5.56
CA ALA A 874 -23.79 -17.36 -5.11
C ALA A 874 -24.69 -16.16 -5.44
N ARG A 875 -24.12 -14.95 -5.54
CA ARG A 875 -24.81 -13.72 -5.97
C ARG A 875 -24.96 -13.59 -7.50
N GLY A 876 -24.57 -14.62 -8.26
CA GLY A 876 -24.74 -14.67 -9.72
C GLY A 876 -23.61 -14.02 -10.53
N MET A 877 -22.58 -13.48 -9.88
CA MET A 877 -21.43 -12.90 -10.59
C MET A 877 -20.70 -13.98 -11.40
N THR A 878 -20.13 -13.64 -12.55
CA THR A 878 -19.31 -14.51 -13.41
C THR A 878 -17.88 -14.63 -12.88
N ASN A 879 -17.09 -15.61 -13.33
CA ASN A 879 -15.69 -15.73 -12.91
C ASN A 879 -14.84 -14.51 -13.31
N ARG A 880 -15.19 -13.83 -14.41
CA ARG A 880 -14.56 -12.56 -14.82
C ARG A 880 -14.88 -11.43 -13.86
N GLU A 881 -16.13 -11.28 -13.46
CA GLU A 881 -16.55 -10.24 -12.50
C GLU A 881 -16.00 -10.50 -11.09
N ILE A 882 -15.99 -11.75 -10.63
CA ILE A 882 -15.37 -12.14 -9.36
C ILE A 882 -13.86 -11.90 -9.40
N GLY A 883 -13.21 -12.26 -10.52
CA GLY A 883 -11.79 -12.01 -10.72
C GLY A 883 -11.47 -10.52 -10.67
N ALA A 884 -12.29 -9.70 -11.32
CA ALA A 884 -12.18 -8.25 -11.24
C ALA A 884 -12.38 -7.71 -9.82
N GLN A 885 -13.36 -8.21 -9.08
CA GLN A 885 -13.66 -7.76 -7.71
C GLN A 885 -12.61 -8.18 -6.67
N LEU A 886 -12.00 -9.35 -6.86
CA LEU A 886 -11.02 -9.92 -5.92
C LEU A 886 -9.57 -9.75 -6.36
N PHE A 887 -9.35 -9.08 -7.49
CA PHE A 887 -8.04 -8.94 -8.12
C PHE A 887 -7.35 -10.30 -8.39
N LEU A 888 -8.12 -11.26 -8.89
CA LEU A 888 -7.65 -12.59 -9.27
C LEU A 888 -7.94 -12.83 -10.75
N SER A 889 -7.15 -13.69 -11.40
CA SER A 889 -7.51 -14.11 -12.76
C SER A 889 -8.82 -14.92 -12.73
N PRO A 890 -9.64 -14.86 -13.82
CA PRO A 890 -10.85 -15.68 -13.92
C PRO A 890 -10.57 -17.20 -13.78
N LYS A 891 -9.37 -17.64 -14.16
CA LYS A 891 -8.91 -19.03 -14.04
C LYS A 891 -8.61 -19.40 -12.59
N THR A 892 -7.98 -18.51 -11.83
CA THR A 892 -7.76 -18.70 -10.38
C THR A 892 -9.08 -18.73 -9.60
N VAL A 893 -10.06 -17.90 -9.98
CA VAL A 893 -11.43 -17.99 -9.44
C VAL A 893 -12.04 -19.36 -9.72
N SER A 894 -11.91 -19.86 -10.96
CA SER A 894 -12.40 -21.17 -11.37
C SER A 894 -11.76 -22.30 -10.55
N TYR A 895 -10.45 -22.22 -10.31
CA TYR A 895 -9.71 -23.17 -9.49
C TYR A 895 -10.19 -23.21 -8.04
N HIS A 896 -10.39 -22.04 -7.41
CA HIS A 896 -10.92 -21.98 -6.05
C HIS A 896 -12.36 -22.51 -5.95
N LEU A 897 -13.22 -22.22 -6.94
CA LEU A 897 -14.57 -22.79 -6.99
C LEU A 897 -14.53 -24.32 -7.15
N TYR A 898 -13.66 -24.82 -8.01
CA TYR A 898 -13.47 -26.27 -8.20
C TYR A 898 -13.02 -26.96 -6.90
N ARG A 899 -12.14 -26.34 -6.11
CA ARG A 899 -11.75 -26.85 -4.78
C ARG A 899 -12.84 -26.70 -3.72
N ALA A 900 -13.67 -25.67 -3.82
CA ALA A 900 -14.74 -25.39 -2.87
C ALA A 900 -15.94 -26.33 -3.06
N PHE A 901 -16.26 -26.74 -4.29
CA PHE A 901 -17.43 -27.57 -4.59
C PHE A 901 -17.47 -28.91 -3.81
N PRO A 902 -16.40 -29.72 -3.77
CA PRO A 902 -16.37 -30.94 -2.95
C PRO A 902 -16.52 -30.66 -1.46
N LYS A 903 -15.95 -29.54 -0.97
CA LYS A 903 -16.00 -29.14 0.45
C LYS A 903 -17.39 -28.68 0.89
N LEU A 904 -18.17 -28.16 -0.07
CA LEU A 904 -19.55 -27.70 0.12
C LEU A 904 -20.59 -28.77 -0.25
N ASN A 905 -20.16 -29.93 -0.74
CA ASN A 905 -21.02 -30.98 -1.27
C ASN A 905 -22.01 -30.47 -2.36
N VAL A 906 -21.53 -29.59 -3.25
CA VAL A 906 -22.29 -29.09 -4.40
C VAL A 906 -21.64 -29.51 -5.71
N ALA A 907 -22.46 -29.82 -6.72
CA ALA A 907 -21.99 -30.28 -8.03
C ALA A 907 -21.97 -29.16 -9.09
N SER A 908 -22.65 -28.03 -8.83
CA SER A 908 -22.73 -26.93 -9.78
C SER A 908 -22.90 -25.56 -9.11
N ARG A 909 -22.51 -24.51 -9.83
CA ARG A 909 -22.60 -23.12 -9.38
C ARG A 909 -24.03 -22.71 -8.98
N ALA A 910 -25.05 -23.22 -9.67
CA ALA A 910 -26.44 -22.88 -9.39
C ALA A 910 -26.90 -23.28 -7.98
N GLN A 911 -26.28 -24.31 -7.40
CA GLN A 911 -26.61 -24.79 -6.06
C GLN A 911 -26.05 -23.88 -4.94
N LEU A 912 -25.11 -22.98 -5.26
CA LEU A 912 -24.55 -22.04 -4.28
C LEU A 912 -25.57 -21.00 -3.79
N ALA A 913 -26.54 -20.63 -4.62
CA ALA A 913 -27.54 -19.60 -4.29
C ALA A 913 -28.51 -20.05 -3.17
N GLY A 914 -28.60 -21.36 -2.89
CA GLY A 914 -29.45 -21.93 -1.85
C GLY A 914 -28.75 -22.23 -0.52
N LEU A 915 -27.45 -21.92 -0.39
CA LEU A 915 -26.68 -22.16 0.83
C LEU A 915 -26.74 -20.95 1.76
N ASP A 916 -26.88 -21.17 3.07
CA ASP A 916 -26.67 -20.13 4.07
C ASP A 916 -25.17 -19.88 4.24
N LEU A 917 -24.69 -18.83 3.56
CA LEU A 917 -23.29 -18.45 3.49
C LEU A 917 -22.98 -17.25 4.40
N SER A 918 -23.85 -16.90 5.35
CA SER A 918 -23.72 -15.71 6.22
C SER A 918 -22.55 -15.74 7.21
#